data_AF-D8EVS7-F1
#
_entry.id   AF-D8EVS7-F1
#
_cell.length_a   1.000
_cell.length_b   1.000
_cell.length_c   1.000
_cell.angle_alpha   90.00
_cell.angle_beta   90.00
_cell.angle_gamma   90.00
#
_symmetry.space_group_name_H-M   'P 1'
#
loop_
_entity.id
_entity.type
_entity.pdbx_description
1 polymer ?
#
loop_
_entity_poly.entity_id
_entity_poly.type
_entity_poly.pdbx_seq_one_letter_code
_entity_poly.pdbx_strand_id
1 'polypeptide(L)'
;METPVRLPDGLCRFCPNTLYAPKWGVYPIAKNCQRSILILRHRETCRPVRWRRKRLGIQYVQKEDDMYKNLSTFGSIILIIAAVFFAGNSFAENLSFQSSDEVKQEIKFLTDSLTYTDHYPAETPNENDIKSATWGKALFVNFYADAAKYFGGYVCGLPGNDCSIEIYQGMDGGTWLQQPNRVLNKDGADLALERVNTVAGSNVYDVSTIQIALALAAKNGNVEDTGKVYELIENVNLHLKDPRMRAVDTAKAIENNNGVWHYGYTTYISDHNDSFIWRMPAKYFLNTDPLWESADYKHYITNRQGDPDVNGAVKEDALGKISWADWKPIAGENGWALLVGPLQADWLRYGSSQGYIPFNNTSMQNAINSVTAFSYMQSGVGAIYYAPGGSFGNGDQLVPKGEISIENNFSVLGGLRILEYVLQKSQANDASLSSAQKQTITKTLVKIDTLLNGGTTEAGYTTNGLLSFFYNGAFNKAKGIFNQGGKSVDPRKTNNYEPNQAGEALAVDVDTWGVTALGAATVDSWWGAGTGYKIWKNVKPWGGYYGPNGNAAIDPIWGVGYSDVDKNTVMSAEWTAGAINMVHMLIEYYTANPGGISAHDLQELKDDRNSMLENLLNMRNDNYPSANYIGAPNPEYLTTVPDGQLAFLYCSKRYFIPFGWFGNPLPSAASTTWPVMLHYTFNPFQPEGSFTPDVLATPAEKDISSNMTDDDPSGGVLDHDTDIIMKNDVADAKIQTAYSTKTNPGGSDWISVGPQIERNGSEAVTLPKGAAIMSVAYTKDGSIWYGACRLTTSVINDGTEVTAIWTGAAGDGDCQYSAKSTEGPLTQEITVDVRNTVADATIHAAYSTKSNPSGSDWINVGSDISKDDTDTVTFPAGTAIISIAYTKDQGAHWYGACRLTNPSVLSDGDALIAKWTNPEGSGECGYNSTQASQGAEYLDRYNHFGVAPGLTELVFDWLTEWYRSYLDSGVDYPDCTYTEDWFYCYYAGSDGYLGVNKNNGMLLYYSKETGLIEAATMADAYKAMINNCQGLFSCE
;
A
#
# COMPACT_ATOMS: atom_id res chain seq x y z
N MET A 1 29.79 11.53 56.35
CA MET A 1 29.31 11.12 57.68
C MET A 1 29.17 9.61 57.65
N GLU A 2 30.06 8.92 58.36
CA GLU A 2 30.10 7.46 58.49
C GLU A 2 29.26 7.02 59.69
N THR A 3 28.34 6.06 59.52
CA THR A 3 28.18 4.89 60.41
C THR A 3 27.12 3.92 59.85
N PRO A 4 27.41 2.61 59.77
CA PRO A 4 26.46 1.59 59.32
C PRO A 4 25.72 0.93 60.50
N VAL A 5 24.43 0.64 60.31
CA VAL A 5 23.62 -0.17 61.24
C VAL A 5 23.73 -1.64 60.86
N ARG A 6 24.20 -2.43 61.82
CA ARG A 6 24.31 -3.90 61.82
C ARG A 6 23.16 -4.48 62.63
N LEU A 7 22.46 -5.51 62.15
CA LEU A 7 21.68 -6.47 62.95
C LEU A 7 21.44 -7.76 62.12
N PRO A 8 21.19 -8.93 62.75
CA PRO A 8 22.21 -9.98 62.87
C PRO A 8 21.91 -11.32 62.16
N ASP A 9 22.93 -12.18 62.20
CA ASP A 9 23.10 -13.52 61.66
C ASP A 9 21.98 -14.54 61.95
N GLY A 10 21.78 -15.45 60.99
CA GLY A 10 20.99 -16.67 61.15
C GLY A 10 21.14 -17.71 60.02
N LEU A 11 22.17 -18.55 60.14
CA LEU A 11 22.23 -19.97 59.73
C LEU A 11 22.27 -20.39 58.23
N CYS A 12 23.51 -20.62 57.78
CA CYS A 12 24.05 -21.84 57.17
C CYS A 12 23.15 -22.99 56.66
N ARG A 13 23.45 -23.36 55.40
CA ARG A 13 23.60 -24.72 54.79
C ARG A 13 22.34 -25.57 54.51
N PHE A 14 22.10 -25.90 53.24
CA PHE A 14 22.57 -27.16 52.60
C PHE A 14 22.02 -27.31 51.16
N CYS A 15 22.92 -27.68 50.25
CA CYS A 15 22.69 -28.57 49.11
C CYS A 15 23.86 -29.58 49.17
N PRO A 16 23.72 -30.86 48.76
CA PRO A 16 23.31 -31.20 47.40
C PRO A 16 22.48 -32.48 47.20
N ASN A 17 22.02 -32.61 45.96
CA ASN A 17 21.42 -33.77 45.30
C ASN A 17 22.14 -35.11 45.55
N THR A 18 21.38 -36.21 45.54
CA THR A 18 21.70 -37.40 44.73
C THR A 18 20.50 -38.38 44.59
N LEU A 19 20.14 -38.65 43.32
CA LEU A 19 19.89 -39.96 42.70
C LEU A 19 18.54 -40.75 42.83
N TYR A 20 18.16 -41.27 41.64
CA TYR A 20 17.33 -42.43 41.28
C TYR A 20 15.79 -42.34 41.23
N ALA A 21 15.26 -42.54 40.00
CA ALA A 21 13.90 -43.01 39.67
C ALA A 21 13.77 -44.54 39.94
N PRO A 22 12.67 -45.27 39.61
CA PRO A 22 11.29 -44.91 39.20
C PRO A 22 10.16 -45.73 39.92
N LYS A 23 8.89 -45.39 39.65
CA LYS A 23 7.71 -46.28 39.39
C LYS A 23 6.40 -46.00 40.16
N TRP A 24 5.33 -45.86 39.35
CA TRP A 24 3.96 -46.41 39.44
C TRP A 24 3.15 -46.33 40.75
N GLY A 25 1.91 -45.81 40.68
CA GLY A 25 0.84 -46.25 41.59
C GLY A 25 -0.30 -45.26 41.87
N VAL A 26 -1.42 -45.50 41.19
CA VAL A 26 -2.82 -45.05 41.34
C VAL A 26 -3.35 -44.74 42.79
N TYR A 27 -4.16 -43.65 42.90
CA TYR A 27 -5.23 -43.20 43.85
C TYR A 27 -5.82 -44.21 44.89
N PRO A 28 -6.53 -43.83 46.02
CA PRO A 28 -7.42 -42.66 46.21
C PRO A 28 -7.65 -42.04 47.66
N ILE A 29 -8.48 -40.98 47.74
CA ILE A 29 -9.41 -40.55 48.84
C ILE A 29 -8.91 -39.87 50.16
N ALA A 30 -9.19 -38.56 50.23
CA ALA A 30 -9.93 -37.78 51.25
C ALA A 30 -9.38 -37.33 52.64
N LYS A 31 -9.75 -36.06 52.92
CA LYS A 31 -10.16 -35.40 54.19
C LYS A 31 -9.10 -35.02 55.23
N ASN A 32 -8.77 -33.73 55.32
CA ASN A 32 -9.31 -32.79 56.33
C ASN A 32 -8.59 -31.42 56.37
N CYS A 33 -9.38 -30.36 56.14
CA CYS A 33 -9.56 -29.19 57.02
C CYS A 33 -8.34 -28.46 57.61
N GLN A 34 -8.06 -27.25 57.12
CA GLN A 34 -8.53 -25.99 57.74
C GLN A 34 -8.16 -24.79 56.85
N ARG A 35 -9.17 -24.03 56.43
CA ARG A 35 -9.06 -22.65 55.91
C ARG A 35 -9.34 -21.69 57.06
N SER A 36 -8.77 -20.48 57.00
CA SER A 36 -9.52 -19.26 57.32
C SER A 36 -8.94 -18.06 56.59
N ILE A 37 -9.72 -17.63 55.60
CA ILE A 37 -9.77 -16.30 54.99
C ILE A 37 -10.59 -15.42 55.93
N LEU A 38 -10.12 -14.20 56.22
CA LEU A 38 -10.82 -13.23 57.05
C LEU A 38 -11.67 -12.31 56.15
N ILE A 39 -13.00 -12.43 56.26
CA ILE A 39 -13.97 -11.43 55.76
C ILE A 39 -14.72 -10.86 56.97
N LEU A 40 -14.77 -9.53 57.01
CA LEU A 40 -15.44 -8.68 57.98
C LEU A 40 -16.98 -8.82 57.93
N ARG A 41 -17.62 -8.87 59.12
CA ARG A 41 -18.86 -8.13 59.41
C ARG A 41 -19.22 -8.19 60.89
N HIS A 42 -19.53 -7.02 61.46
CA HIS A 42 -20.40 -6.88 62.64
C HIS A 42 -21.43 -5.78 62.33
N ARG A 43 -22.73 -6.11 62.43
CA ARG A 43 -23.85 -5.16 62.68
C ARG A 43 -23.95 -4.97 64.21
N GLU A 44 -24.51 -3.92 64.80
CA GLU A 44 -25.86 -3.33 64.69
C GLU A 44 -25.80 -1.86 65.22
N THR A 45 -26.62 -0.87 64.87
CA THR A 45 -28.08 -0.73 65.09
C THR A 45 -28.59 0.58 64.43
N CYS A 46 -29.90 0.66 64.20
CA CYS A 46 -30.62 1.68 63.43
C CYS A 46 -31.01 2.97 64.22
N ARG A 47 -31.03 4.14 63.56
CA ARG A 47 -32.25 4.95 63.22
C ARG A 47 -31.91 6.31 62.53
N PRO A 48 -32.85 6.93 61.80
CA PRO A 48 -32.56 7.86 60.70
C PRO A 48 -32.89 9.33 61.02
N VAL A 49 -32.10 10.30 60.54
CA VAL A 49 -32.51 11.71 60.48
C VAL A 49 -31.99 12.41 59.21
N ARG A 50 -32.91 13.22 58.65
CA ARG A 50 -32.94 13.94 57.38
C ARG A 50 -31.73 14.83 57.06
N TRP A 51 -31.39 14.88 55.77
CA TRP A 51 -30.62 15.94 55.15
C TRP A 51 -31.44 17.24 55.02
N ARG A 52 -30.92 18.35 55.54
CA ARG A 52 -31.27 19.71 55.10
C ARG A 52 -30.00 20.53 54.89
N ARG A 53 -29.86 21.08 53.68
CA ARG A 53 -28.92 22.16 53.33
C ARG A 53 -29.18 23.38 54.22
N LYS A 54 -28.10 24.02 54.71
CA LYS A 54 -28.06 25.48 54.89
C LYS A 54 -26.63 26.01 54.86
N ARG A 55 -26.46 27.07 54.06
CA ARG A 55 -25.34 28.01 54.00
C ARG A 55 -25.17 28.78 55.31
N LEU A 56 -24.05 29.51 55.38
CA LEU A 56 -23.63 30.62 56.27
C LEU A 56 -22.64 30.14 57.34
N GLY A 57 -21.56 30.85 57.64
CA GLY A 57 -21.13 32.17 57.21
C GLY A 57 -19.79 32.50 57.86
N ILE A 58 -19.08 33.45 57.26
CA ILE A 58 -17.85 34.05 57.75
C ILE A 58 -18.16 34.79 59.06
N GLN A 59 -17.35 34.55 60.10
CA GLN A 59 -17.11 35.53 61.17
C GLN A 59 -15.63 35.52 61.57
N TYR A 60 -14.99 36.65 61.31
CA TYR A 60 -13.77 37.12 61.97
C TYR A 60 -14.10 37.50 63.41
N VAL A 61 -13.33 37.05 64.41
CA VAL A 61 -12.79 37.89 65.51
C VAL A 61 -11.50 37.26 66.05
N GLN A 62 -10.53 38.15 66.26
CA GLN A 62 -9.18 38.03 66.80
C GLN A 62 -9.02 37.21 68.10
N LYS A 63 -7.86 36.56 68.23
CA LYS A 63 -6.85 36.95 69.25
C LYS A 63 -5.48 36.34 68.93
N GLU A 64 -4.55 37.23 68.65
CA GLU A 64 -3.11 37.00 68.63
C GLU A 64 -2.58 36.77 70.05
N ASP A 65 -1.34 36.28 70.09
CA ASP A 65 -0.45 36.08 71.24
C ASP A 65 -0.48 34.69 71.89
N ASP A 66 0.21 33.72 71.25
CA ASP A 66 1.08 32.74 71.96
C ASP A 66 1.88 31.74 71.07
N MET A 67 2.16 32.03 69.78
CA MET A 67 2.74 31.03 68.87
C MET A 67 4.07 31.40 68.20
N TYR A 68 5.00 32.07 68.91
CA TYR A 68 6.33 32.44 68.37
C TYR A 68 7.55 31.78 69.04
N LYS A 69 7.42 30.58 69.63
CA LYS A 69 8.58 29.85 70.19
C LYS A 69 8.87 28.44 69.66
N ASN A 70 8.12 27.94 68.67
CA ASN A 70 8.35 26.60 68.07
C ASN A 70 8.62 26.61 66.55
N LEU A 71 8.92 27.76 65.95
CA LEU A 71 9.09 27.89 64.49
C LEU A 71 10.49 27.55 63.95
N SER A 72 11.54 27.46 64.77
CA SER A 72 12.90 27.14 64.27
C SER A 72 13.08 25.63 63.98
N THR A 73 12.39 24.76 64.73
CA THR A 73 12.49 23.31 64.54
C THR A 73 11.56 22.83 63.42
N PHE A 74 10.40 23.46 63.23
CA PHE A 74 9.49 23.16 62.10
C PHE A 74 10.00 23.73 60.77
N GLY A 75 10.64 24.90 60.77
CA GLY A 75 11.24 25.48 59.57
C GLY A 75 12.34 24.58 58.97
N SER A 76 13.15 23.95 59.82
CA SER A 76 14.21 23.03 59.38
C SER A 76 13.67 21.71 58.83
N ILE A 77 12.58 21.18 59.39
CA ILE A 77 11.93 19.96 58.90
C ILE A 77 11.19 20.22 57.59
N ILE A 78 10.54 21.37 57.43
CA ILE A 78 9.89 21.75 56.16
C ILE A 78 10.92 22.06 55.08
N LEU A 79 12.07 22.66 55.41
CA LEU A 79 13.17 22.85 54.46
C LEU A 79 13.85 21.53 54.08
N ILE A 80 13.97 20.55 54.98
CA ILE A 80 14.50 19.23 54.65
C ILE A 80 13.48 18.41 53.84
N ILE A 81 12.18 18.46 54.18
CA ILE A 81 11.14 17.79 53.39
C ILE A 81 11.00 18.45 52.01
N ALA A 82 11.06 19.78 51.93
CA ALA A 82 11.08 20.49 50.66
C ALA A 82 12.38 20.23 49.89
N ALA A 83 13.55 20.15 50.54
CA ALA A 83 14.79 19.77 49.87
C ALA A 83 14.79 18.30 49.42
N VAL A 84 14.13 17.39 50.13
CA VAL A 84 13.95 15.99 49.71
C VAL A 84 12.88 15.88 48.61
N PHE A 85 11.84 16.72 48.60
CA PHE A 85 10.86 16.79 47.52
C PHE A 85 11.41 17.49 46.26
N PHE A 86 12.24 18.53 46.42
CA PHE A 86 12.87 19.24 45.30
C PHE A 86 14.12 18.53 44.79
N ALA A 87 14.91 17.84 45.64
CA ALA A 87 15.97 16.95 45.19
C ALA A 87 15.43 15.60 44.67
N GLY A 88 14.24 15.18 45.11
CA GLY A 88 13.54 13.98 44.63
C GLY A 88 12.98 14.12 43.22
N ASN A 89 12.72 15.35 42.74
CA ASN A 89 12.28 15.63 41.37
C ASN A 89 13.42 16.00 40.41
N SER A 90 14.68 15.95 40.88
CA SER A 90 15.87 16.20 40.06
C SER A 90 16.89 15.06 40.11
N PHE A 91 16.50 13.88 40.59
CA PHE A 91 17.16 12.65 40.14
C PHE A 91 16.80 12.50 38.68
N ALA A 92 17.66 13.02 37.80
CA ALA A 92 17.62 12.73 36.38
C ALA A 92 17.41 11.22 36.21
N GLU A 93 16.34 10.85 35.50
CA GLU A 93 15.98 9.48 35.11
C GLU A 93 17.03 8.86 34.17
N ASN A 94 18.32 8.92 34.52
CA ASN A 94 19.38 8.12 33.91
C ASN A 94 19.43 6.75 34.58
N LEU A 95 18.28 6.08 34.67
CA LEU A 95 18.28 4.63 34.77
C LEU A 95 18.48 4.14 33.33
N SER A 96 19.73 3.94 32.95
CA SER A 96 20.02 3.21 31.72
C SER A 96 19.29 1.86 31.83
N PHE A 97 18.41 1.55 30.87
CA PHE A 97 17.62 0.31 30.92
C PHE A 97 18.50 -0.96 30.82
N GLN A 98 19.78 -0.77 30.48
CA GLN A 98 20.84 -1.77 30.51
C GLN A 98 22.06 -1.21 31.25
N SER A 99 22.82 -2.07 31.90
CA SER A 99 24.13 -1.76 32.47
C SER A 99 25.21 -1.73 31.37
N SER A 100 26.32 -1.02 31.62
CA SER A 100 27.45 -0.99 30.69
C SER A 100 28.10 -2.36 30.47
N ASP A 101 28.02 -3.27 31.45
CA ASP A 101 28.56 -4.62 31.30
C ASP A 101 27.67 -5.52 30.43
N GLU A 102 26.35 -5.30 30.43
CA GLU A 102 25.45 -5.94 29.45
C GLU A 102 25.75 -5.43 28.04
N VAL A 103 25.91 -4.11 27.88
CA VAL A 103 26.28 -3.52 26.59
C VAL A 103 27.62 -4.04 26.09
N LYS A 104 28.64 -4.23 26.94
CA LYS A 104 29.91 -4.85 26.52
C LYS A 104 29.72 -6.28 25.99
N GLN A 105 28.82 -7.07 26.60
CA GLN A 105 28.52 -8.43 26.14
C GLN A 105 27.78 -8.42 24.80
N GLU A 106 26.90 -7.44 24.58
CA GLU A 106 26.25 -7.19 23.28
C GLU A 106 27.25 -6.77 22.22
N ILE A 107 28.15 -5.85 22.56
CA ILE A 107 29.23 -5.43 21.65
C ILE A 107 30.15 -6.61 21.31
N LYS A 108 30.43 -7.49 22.28
CA LYS A 108 31.19 -8.72 22.02
C LYS A 108 30.46 -9.62 21.02
N PHE A 109 29.15 -9.80 21.16
CA PHE A 109 28.34 -10.52 20.15
C PHE A 109 28.47 -9.88 18.76
N LEU A 110 28.36 -8.56 18.67
CA LEU A 110 28.47 -7.84 17.39
C LEU A 110 29.88 -7.89 16.77
N THR A 111 30.95 -7.77 17.58
CA THR A 111 32.33 -7.88 17.08
C THR A 111 32.70 -9.30 16.70
N ASP A 112 32.18 -10.31 17.38
CA ASP A 112 32.44 -11.71 17.06
C ASP A 112 31.68 -12.09 15.77
N SER A 113 30.48 -11.54 15.57
CA SER A 113 29.73 -11.63 14.30
C SER A 113 30.46 -11.01 13.10
N LEU A 114 31.40 -10.08 13.36
CA LEU A 114 32.26 -9.46 12.36
C LEU A 114 33.56 -10.24 12.11
N THR A 115 34.12 -10.89 13.13
CA THR A 115 35.49 -11.42 13.09
C THR A 115 35.57 -12.92 12.83
N TYR A 116 34.44 -13.61 12.69
CA TYR A 116 34.42 -15.07 12.55
C TYR A 116 35.03 -15.55 11.21
N THR A 117 36.34 -15.82 11.22
CA THR A 117 37.10 -16.29 10.05
C THR A 117 37.45 -17.79 10.06
N ASP A 118 37.29 -18.49 11.18
CA ASP A 118 38.13 -19.66 11.48
C ASP A 118 37.42 -21.03 11.54
N HIS A 119 36.14 -21.17 11.19
CA HIS A 119 35.41 -22.45 11.33
C HIS A 119 34.83 -23.07 10.07
N TYR A 120 35.07 -22.50 8.89
CA TYR A 120 34.88 -23.25 7.65
C TYR A 120 36.23 -23.72 7.12
N PRO A 121 36.45 -25.04 6.95
CA PRO A 121 37.72 -25.53 6.44
C PRO A 121 37.99 -24.88 5.10
N ALA A 122 39.12 -24.17 5.04
CA ALA A 122 39.70 -23.68 3.82
C ALA A 122 40.09 -24.87 2.94
N GLU A 123 39.15 -25.42 2.17
CA GLU A 123 39.51 -26.02 0.90
C GLU A 123 39.99 -24.89 0.02
N THR A 124 41.32 -24.77 -0.04
CA THR A 124 42.11 -23.77 -0.76
C THR A 124 41.42 -23.29 -2.03
N PRO A 125 40.82 -22.08 -2.03
CA PRO A 125 40.78 -21.27 -3.24
C PRO A 125 42.22 -21.16 -3.75
N ASN A 126 42.42 -21.19 -5.07
CA ASN A 126 43.76 -21.18 -5.63
C ASN A 126 44.56 -20.01 -5.01
N GLU A 127 45.84 -20.23 -4.71
CA GLU A 127 46.69 -19.27 -3.98
C GLU A 127 46.73 -17.87 -4.62
N ASN A 128 46.39 -17.75 -5.92
CA ASN A 128 46.26 -16.48 -6.62
C ASN A 128 44.91 -15.77 -6.38
N ASP A 129 43.84 -16.50 -6.07
CA ASP A 129 42.57 -15.89 -5.64
C ASP A 129 42.75 -15.31 -4.24
N ILE A 130 43.39 -16.02 -3.30
CA ILE A 130 43.64 -15.51 -1.94
C ILE A 130 44.62 -14.32 -1.93
N LYS A 131 45.63 -14.32 -2.80
CA LYS A 131 46.57 -13.19 -2.92
C LYS A 131 46.00 -11.97 -3.66
N SER A 132 44.90 -12.13 -4.40
CA SER A 132 44.20 -11.02 -5.08
C SER A 132 42.86 -10.64 -4.43
N ALA A 133 42.34 -11.47 -3.51
CA ALA A 133 41.03 -11.32 -2.90
C ALA A 133 41.08 -10.58 -1.57
N THR A 134 40.61 -9.34 -1.62
CA THR A 134 39.99 -8.58 -0.52
C THR A 134 38.90 -9.31 0.30
N TRP A 135 38.56 -10.57 -0.02
CA TRP A 135 37.52 -11.38 0.64
C TRP A 135 37.93 -12.00 1.97
N GLY A 136 39.23 -11.98 2.30
CA GLY A 136 39.73 -12.38 3.62
C GLY A 136 39.36 -11.39 4.75
N LYS A 137 38.69 -10.28 4.42
CA LYS A 137 38.27 -9.26 5.38
C LYS A 137 36.84 -9.54 5.82
N ALA A 138 36.68 -9.78 7.13
CA ALA A 138 35.45 -9.76 7.93
C ALA A 138 34.15 -9.50 7.15
N LEU A 139 33.44 -10.58 6.81
CA LEU A 139 32.06 -10.50 6.33
C LEU A 139 31.15 -11.08 7.39
N PHE A 140 30.00 -10.45 7.54
CA PHE A 140 29.07 -10.68 8.62
C PHE A 140 28.51 -12.08 8.56
N VAL A 141 28.58 -12.77 9.69
CA VAL A 141 27.97 -14.08 9.87
C VAL A 141 27.09 -13.98 11.10
N ASN A 142 25.82 -14.28 10.93
CA ASN A 142 24.89 -14.51 12.03
C ASN A 142 25.18 -15.92 12.58
N PHE A 143 26.27 -16.06 13.34
CA PHE A 143 26.68 -17.39 13.82
C PHE A 143 25.77 -17.89 14.94
N TYR A 144 25.22 -19.09 14.76
CA TYR A 144 24.62 -19.86 15.84
C TYR A 144 25.16 -21.28 15.81
N ALA A 145 25.90 -21.68 16.85
CA ALA A 145 26.46 -23.03 16.98
C ALA A 145 25.37 -24.12 16.87
N ASP A 146 24.14 -23.79 17.26
CA ASP A 146 22.99 -24.70 17.29
C ASP A 146 21.93 -24.38 16.21
N ALA A 147 22.25 -23.62 15.16
CA ALA A 147 21.31 -23.29 14.09
C ALA A 147 20.63 -24.54 13.51
N ALA A 148 21.39 -25.62 13.34
CA ALA A 148 20.88 -26.89 12.83
C ALA A 148 19.79 -27.49 13.73
N LYS A 149 19.88 -27.29 15.05
CA LYS A 149 18.86 -27.77 16.00
C LYS A 149 17.57 -26.98 15.90
N TYR A 150 17.66 -25.65 15.76
CA TYR A 150 16.50 -24.81 15.55
C TYR A 150 15.80 -25.16 14.22
N PHE A 151 16.54 -25.13 13.10
CA PHE A 151 15.94 -25.43 11.79
C PHE A 151 15.53 -26.90 11.67
N GLY A 152 16.44 -27.83 11.91
CA GLY A 152 16.21 -29.27 11.73
C GLY A 152 15.27 -29.90 12.75
N GLY A 153 15.32 -29.46 14.00
CA GLY A 153 14.52 -30.02 15.09
C GLY A 153 13.17 -29.34 15.27
N TYR A 154 13.14 -28.00 15.27
CA TYR A 154 11.91 -27.24 15.46
C TYR A 154 11.23 -26.92 14.13
N VAL A 155 11.88 -26.18 13.23
CA VAL A 155 11.23 -25.68 12.00
C VAL A 155 10.79 -26.83 11.09
N CYS A 156 11.65 -27.83 10.84
CA CYS A 156 11.28 -29.02 10.06
C CYS A 156 10.25 -29.91 10.76
N GLY A 157 10.09 -29.77 12.07
CA GLY A 157 9.06 -30.47 12.85
C GLY A 157 7.69 -29.77 12.84
N LEU A 158 7.60 -28.53 12.33
CA LEU A 158 6.32 -27.82 12.25
C LEU A 158 5.44 -28.40 11.12
N PRO A 159 4.12 -28.50 11.33
CA PRO A 159 3.21 -28.97 10.29
C PRO A 159 3.29 -28.10 9.03
N GLY A 160 3.40 -28.74 7.86
CA GLY A 160 3.40 -28.07 6.56
C GLY A 160 4.76 -27.55 6.08
N ASN A 161 5.83 -27.70 6.87
CA ASN A 161 7.18 -27.39 6.41
C ASN A 161 7.83 -28.61 5.77
N ASP A 162 8.35 -28.45 4.55
CA ASP A 162 9.24 -29.42 3.94
C ASP A 162 10.67 -28.90 3.97
N CYS A 163 11.56 -29.62 4.65
CA CYS A 163 12.98 -29.27 4.71
C CYS A 163 13.82 -30.00 3.67
N SER A 164 13.20 -30.93 2.93
CA SER A 164 13.88 -31.81 2.01
C SER A 164 14.30 -31.02 0.77
N ILE A 165 15.60 -30.91 0.56
CA ILE A 165 16.17 -30.37 -0.67
C ILE A 165 16.85 -31.47 -1.46
N GLU A 166 16.62 -31.43 -2.76
CA GLU A 166 17.36 -32.22 -3.74
C GLU A 166 18.25 -31.27 -4.52
N ILE A 167 19.57 -31.37 -4.32
CA ILE A 167 20.52 -30.46 -4.96
C ILE A 167 20.65 -30.84 -6.45
N TYR A 168 20.23 -29.94 -7.34
CA TYR A 168 20.38 -30.08 -8.79
C TYR A 168 21.55 -29.23 -9.30
N GLN A 169 22.58 -29.85 -9.90
CA GLN A 169 23.65 -29.12 -10.61
C GLN A 169 23.36 -29.05 -12.10
N GLY A 170 22.66 -27.99 -12.53
CA GLY A 170 22.61 -27.61 -13.94
C GLY A 170 23.85 -26.81 -14.32
N MET A 171 24.81 -27.43 -15.00
CA MET A 171 25.96 -26.75 -15.62
C MET A 171 25.56 -26.09 -16.95
N ASP A 172 24.74 -25.05 -16.94
CA ASP A 172 24.56 -24.21 -18.13
C ASP A 172 25.19 -22.83 -17.88
N GLY A 173 26.45 -22.67 -18.31
CA GLY A 173 26.94 -21.36 -18.76
C GLY A 173 27.58 -20.39 -17.75
N GLY A 174 28.09 -20.84 -16.61
CA GLY A 174 28.96 -20.00 -15.75
C GLY A 174 28.25 -19.13 -14.72
N THR A 175 26.92 -19.18 -14.65
CA THR A 175 26.16 -18.71 -13.49
C THR A 175 25.89 -19.89 -12.57
N TRP A 176 26.55 -19.95 -11.42
CA TRP A 176 26.29 -20.91 -10.33
C TRP A 176 24.92 -20.70 -9.66
N LEU A 177 23.96 -20.11 -10.37
CA LEU A 177 22.61 -19.86 -9.90
C LEU A 177 21.91 -21.21 -9.77
N GLN A 178 21.88 -21.77 -8.56
CA GLN A 178 20.77 -22.64 -8.18
C GLN A 178 19.54 -21.74 -8.20
N GLN A 179 18.87 -21.67 -9.34
CA GLN A 179 17.57 -21.02 -9.37
C GLN A 179 16.62 -21.89 -8.52
N PRO A 180 15.87 -21.30 -7.57
CA PRO A 180 14.81 -22.01 -6.84
C PRO A 180 13.90 -22.79 -7.79
N ASN A 181 13.69 -22.23 -8.98
CA ASN A 181 12.91 -22.77 -10.10
C ASN A 181 13.43 -24.09 -10.70
N ARG A 182 14.67 -24.52 -10.39
CA ARG A 182 15.24 -25.80 -10.84
C ARG A 182 15.36 -26.85 -9.73
N VAL A 183 14.95 -26.51 -8.50
CA VAL A 183 14.79 -27.50 -7.42
C VAL A 183 13.38 -28.10 -7.56
N LEU A 184 13.28 -29.42 -7.59
CA LEU A 184 12.00 -30.15 -7.79
C LEU A 184 10.98 -29.89 -6.64
N ASN A 185 11.43 -29.29 -5.54
CA ASN A 185 10.65 -28.92 -4.38
C ASN A 185 10.91 -27.45 -3.98
N LYS A 186 10.01 -26.55 -4.40
CA LYS A 186 10.12 -25.11 -4.14
C LYS A 186 10.15 -24.79 -2.66
N ASP A 187 9.27 -25.41 -1.86
CA ASP A 187 9.14 -25.10 -0.43
C ASP A 187 10.41 -25.45 0.35
N GLY A 188 11.02 -26.59 0.05
CA GLY A 188 12.32 -26.98 0.62
C GLY A 188 13.46 -26.04 0.25
N ALA A 189 13.47 -25.53 -0.98
CA ALA A 189 14.46 -24.59 -1.47
C ALA A 189 14.32 -23.21 -0.82
N ASP A 190 13.10 -22.70 -0.67
CA ASP A 190 12.83 -21.42 0.00
C ASP A 190 13.28 -21.48 1.47
N LEU A 191 12.99 -22.60 2.15
CA LEU A 191 13.46 -22.82 3.51
C LEU A 191 14.98 -23.01 3.59
N ALA A 192 15.64 -23.46 2.52
CA ALA A 192 17.11 -23.57 2.43
C ALA A 192 17.78 -22.21 2.32
N LEU A 193 17.21 -21.36 1.48
CA LEU A 193 17.60 -19.96 1.39
C LEU A 193 17.38 -19.26 2.73
N GLU A 194 16.24 -19.50 3.39
CA GLU A 194 15.95 -18.90 4.69
C GLU A 194 17.02 -19.24 5.74
N ARG A 195 17.31 -20.54 5.94
CA ARG A 195 18.29 -20.98 6.95
C ARG A 195 19.71 -20.54 6.64
N VAL A 196 20.10 -20.52 5.37
CA VAL A 196 21.42 -20.01 4.96
C VAL A 196 21.50 -18.50 5.14
N ASN A 197 20.47 -17.74 4.75
CA ASN A 197 20.44 -16.29 4.95
C ASN A 197 20.51 -15.94 6.43
N THR A 198 19.77 -16.70 7.25
CA THR A 198 19.72 -16.49 8.68
C THR A 198 21.08 -16.73 9.34
N VAL A 199 21.90 -17.67 8.85
CA VAL A 199 23.21 -18.01 9.46
C VAL A 199 24.38 -17.28 8.81
N ALA A 200 24.40 -17.22 7.48
CA ALA A 200 25.56 -16.82 6.68
C ALA A 200 25.39 -15.45 5.99
N GLY A 201 24.21 -14.83 6.10
CA GLY A 201 23.93 -13.54 5.50
C GLY A 201 23.66 -12.48 6.56
N SER A 202 24.16 -11.28 6.33
CA SER A 202 23.63 -10.06 6.96
C SER A 202 23.25 -9.08 5.87
N ASN A 203 22.11 -8.42 6.04
CA ASN A 203 21.68 -7.36 5.15
C ASN A 203 22.63 -6.16 5.33
N VAL A 204 22.95 -5.42 4.26
CA VAL A 204 23.69 -4.16 4.35
C VAL A 204 23.05 -3.16 5.33
N TYR A 205 21.75 -3.28 5.60
CA TYR A 205 21.08 -2.62 6.71
C TYR A 205 21.68 -3.00 8.07
N ASP A 206 21.71 -4.29 8.42
CA ASP A 206 22.28 -4.80 9.69
C ASP A 206 23.74 -4.34 9.85
N VAL A 207 24.50 -4.40 8.76
CA VAL A 207 25.88 -3.92 8.69
C VAL A 207 26.00 -2.45 9.09
N SER A 208 25.03 -1.64 8.67
CA SER A 208 25.00 -0.21 8.95
C SER A 208 24.72 0.07 10.42
N THR A 209 23.76 -0.64 11.01
CA THR A 209 23.41 -0.47 12.42
C THR A 209 24.53 -0.95 13.34
N ILE A 210 25.25 -2.01 12.95
CA ILE A 210 26.47 -2.50 13.66
C ILE A 210 27.54 -1.40 13.72
N GLN A 211 27.83 -0.74 12.60
CA GLN A 211 28.84 0.32 12.56
C GLN A 211 28.53 1.42 13.58
N ILE A 212 27.25 1.83 13.69
CA ILE A 212 26.81 2.84 14.66
C ILE A 212 27.00 2.33 16.10
N ALA A 213 26.49 1.14 16.41
CA ALA A 213 26.57 0.56 17.76
C ALA A 213 28.03 0.41 18.24
N LEU A 214 28.91 -0.06 17.36
CA LEU A 214 30.33 -0.20 17.65
C LEU A 214 31.01 1.15 17.86
N ALA A 215 30.74 2.14 17.02
CA ALA A 215 31.29 3.48 17.17
C ALA A 215 30.80 4.16 18.46
N LEU A 216 29.53 3.95 18.85
CA LEU A 216 28.98 4.43 20.12
C LEU A 216 29.68 3.78 21.31
N ALA A 217 29.84 2.45 21.31
CA ALA A 217 30.55 1.76 22.38
C ALA A 217 32.01 2.19 22.47
N ALA A 218 32.68 2.38 21.32
CA ALA A 218 34.03 2.89 21.25
C ALA A 218 34.17 4.31 21.82
N LYS A 219 33.26 5.22 21.47
CA LYS A 219 33.22 6.59 22.00
C LYS A 219 32.99 6.62 23.51
N ASN A 220 32.24 5.66 24.05
CA ASN A 220 31.86 5.60 25.47
C ASN A 220 32.74 4.67 26.32
N GLY A 221 33.84 4.12 25.78
CA GLY A 221 34.77 3.28 26.54
C GLY A 221 34.22 1.89 26.90
N ASN A 222 33.22 1.41 26.16
CA ASN A 222 32.62 0.08 26.33
C ASN A 222 33.21 -0.96 25.36
N VAL A 223 34.45 -0.73 24.92
CA VAL A 223 35.25 -1.67 24.11
C VAL A 223 36.67 -1.70 24.65
N GLU A 224 37.35 -2.84 24.54
CA GLU A 224 38.72 -2.98 25.00
C GLU A 224 39.72 -2.27 24.08
N ASP A 225 39.49 -2.30 22.77
CA ASP A 225 40.36 -1.72 21.75
C ASP A 225 39.55 -0.90 20.74
N THR A 226 39.51 0.41 20.98
CA THR A 226 38.89 1.39 20.08
C THR A 226 39.52 1.38 18.68
N GLY A 227 40.83 1.13 18.57
CA GLY A 227 41.53 1.08 17.29
C GLY A 227 41.05 -0.08 16.43
N LYS A 228 40.96 -1.27 17.01
CA LYS A 228 40.42 -2.47 16.36
C LYS A 228 38.96 -2.30 15.94
N VAL A 229 38.13 -1.65 16.75
CA VAL A 229 36.73 -1.37 16.40
C VAL A 229 36.62 -0.50 15.16
N TYR A 230 37.38 0.58 15.08
CA TYR A 230 37.36 1.44 13.91
C TYR A 230 38.05 0.82 12.68
N GLU A 231 38.99 -0.10 12.87
CA GLU A 231 39.53 -0.94 11.79
C GLU A 231 38.44 -1.86 11.22
N LEU A 232 37.60 -2.46 12.07
CA LEU A 232 36.46 -3.27 11.62
C LEU A 232 35.46 -2.45 10.81
N ILE A 233 35.08 -1.27 11.31
CA ILE A 233 34.18 -0.34 10.59
C ILE A 233 34.77 0.05 9.23
N GLU A 234 36.07 0.37 9.17
CA GLU A 234 36.72 0.71 7.90
C GLU A 234 36.79 -0.47 6.93
N ASN A 235 37.03 -1.69 7.43
CA ASN A 235 37.04 -2.89 6.59
C ASN A 235 35.68 -3.15 5.93
N VAL A 236 34.58 -2.86 6.65
CA VAL A 236 33.22 -2.91 6.10
C VAL A 236 33.06 -1.89 4.97
N ASN A 237 33.46 -0.63 5.19
CA ASN A 237 33.37 0.40 4.16
C ASN A 237 34.20 0.08 2.91
N LEU A 238 35.37 -0.55 3.09
CA LEU A 238 36.19 -1.04 1.99
C LEU A 238 35.52 -2.20 1.24
N HIS A 239 34.83 -3.10 1.94
CA HIS A 239 34.09 -4.19 1.31
C HIS A 239 32.91 -3.66 0.47
N LEU A 240 32.18 -2.66 0.97
CA LEU A 240 31.09 -2.01 0.25
C LEU A 240 31.55 -1.28 -1.03
N LYS A 241 32.86 -1.02 -1.20
CA LYS A 241 33.44 -0.48 -2.46
C LYS A 241 33.75 -1.53 -3.51
N ASP A 242 33.72 -2.80 -3.15
CA ASP A 242 34.08 -3.86 -4.06
C ASP A 242 33.12 -3.87 -5.28
N PRO A 243 33.63 -3.84 -6.52
CA PRO A 243 32.78 -3.85 -7.72
C PRO A 243 31.80 -5.02 -7.78
N ARG A 244 32.10 -6.15 -7.12
CA ARG A 244 31.23 -7.33 -7.10
C ARG A 244 30.03 -7.15 -6.18
N MET A 245 30.13 -6.22 -5.25
CA MET A 245 29.05 -5.83 -4.36
C MET A 245 28.08 -4.84 -5.02
N ARG A 246 28.38 -4.39 -6.25
CA ARG A 246 27.70 -3.29 -6.92
C ARG A 246 26.77 -3.78 -8.02
N ALA A 247 25.59 -3.16 -8.10
CA ALA A 247 24.54 -3.44 -9.08
C ALA A 247 24.83 -2.83 -10.46
N VAL A 248 25.99 -3.20 -11.03
CA VAL A 248 26.39 -2.87 -12.41
C VAL A 248 26.46 -4.10 -13.31
N ASP A 249 26.49 -5.30 -12.73
CA ASP A 249 26.72 -6.55 -13.45
C ASP A 249 25.48 -6.99 -14.25
N THR A 250 25.74 -7.22 -15.52
CA THR A 250 24.76 -7.52 -16.55
C THR A 250 24.19 -8.92 -16.47
N ALA A 251 24.96 -9.90 -15.98
CA ALA A 251 24.54 -11.30 -15.97
C ALA A 251 23.37 -11.63 -15.02
N LYS A 252 22.97 -10.69 -14.15
CA LYS A 252 21.95 -10.87 -13.11
C LYS A 252 20.65 -10.09 -13.33
N ALA A 253 20.59 -9.20 -14.32
CA ALA A 253 19.37 -8.46 -14.65
C ALA A 253 18.53 -9.26 -15.66
N ILE A 254 17.24 -9.50 -15.37
CA ILE A 254 16.41 -10.45 -16.15
C ILE A 254 15.49 -9.77 -17.18
N GLU A 255 15.07 -8.52 -16.97
CA GLU A 255 13.96 -7.94 -17.77
C GLU A 255 14.25 -7.68 -19.26
N ASN A 256 15.50 -7.53 -19.70
CA ASN A 256 15.77 -6.91 -21.01
C ASN A 256 16.52 -7.76 -22.04
N ASN A 257 16.71 -9.07 -21.87
CA ASN A 257 17.52 -9.94 -22.76
C ASN A 257 18.98 -9.46 -23.01
N ASN A 258 19.36 -8.30 -22.47
CA ASN A 258 20.66 -7.64 -22.57
C ASN A 258 21.36 -7.56 -21.21
N GLY A 259 20.64 -7.92 -20.14
CA GLY A 259 21.18 -7.92 -18.79
C GLY A 259 21.60 -6.54 -18.31
N VAL A 260 20.71 -5.55 -18.14
CA VAL A 260 21.15 -4.22 -17.67
C VAL A 260 20.21 -3.70 -16.57
N TRP A 261 20.78 -3.17 -15.49
CA TRP A 261 20.03 -2.49 -14.43
C TRP A 261 19.67 -1.07 -14.85
N HIS A 262 18.39 -0.72 -14.69
CA HIS A 262 17.88 0.60 -15.07
C HIS A 262 17.50 1.42 -13.84
N TYR A 263 18.41 2.28 -13.41
CA TYR A 263 18.16 3.28 -12.38
C TYR A 263 17.10 4.28 -12.88
N GLY A 264 16.05 4.49 -12.08
CA GLY A 264 14.87 5.25 -12.51
C GLY A 264 14.09 4.63 -13.66
N TYR A 265 14.32 3.34 -13.95
CA TYR A 265 13.79 2.61 -15.12
C TYR A 265 14.24 3.19 -16.48
N THR A 266 15.21 4.10 -16.50
CA THR A 266 15.68 4.76 -17.74
C THR A 266 17.19 4.76 -17.90
N THR A 267 17.95 4.78 -16.81
CA THR A 267 19.38 5.09 -16.85
C THR A 267 20.24 3.90 -16.47
N TYR A 268 21.26 3.63 -17.27
CA TYR A 268 22.31 2.68 -16.92
C TYR A 268 23.47 3.40 -16.23
N ILE A 269 23.97 2.82 -15.14
CA ILE A 269 25.18 3.28 -14.45
C ILE A 269 26.29 2.27 -14.74
N SER A 270 27.34 2.70 -15.45
CA SER A 270 28.49 1.85 -15.79
C SER A 270 29.61 1.87 -14.75
N ASP A 271 29.72 2.94 -13.95
CA ASP A 271 30.70 3.02 -12.87
C ASP A 271 30.13 2.38 -11.61
N HIS A 272 30.79 1.32 -11.13
CA HIS A 272 30.40 0.62 -9.92
C HIS A 272 30.43 1.50 -8.67
N ASN A 273 31.24 2.56 -8.65
CA ASN A 273 31.28 3.46 -7.50
C ASN A 273 30.00 4.29 -7.35
N ASP A 274 29.33 4.56 -8.48
CA ASP A 274 28.12 5.38 -8.55
C ASP A 274 26.85 4.56 -8.40
N SER A 275 26.93 3.22 -8.38
CA SER A 275 25.78 2.33 -8.31
C SER A 275 25.42 1.92 -6.88
N PHE A 276 24.20 1.41 -6.70
CA PHE A 276 23.80 0.73 -5.48
C PHE A 276 24.57 -0.57 -5.24
N ILE A 277 24.52 -1.01 -3.99
CA ILE A 277 25.04 -2.26 -3.46
C ILE A 277 23.89 -3.28 -3.37
N TRP A 278 24.21 -4.56 -3.56
CA TRP A 278 23.27 -5.67 -3.31
C TRP A 278 22.86 -5.74 -1.83
N ARG A 279 21.60 -6.10 -1.56
CA ARG A 279 21.06 -6.19 -0.19
C ARG A 279 21.89 -7.07 0.76
N MET A 280 22.30 -8.28 0.36
CA MET A 280 23.08 -9.16 1.24
C MET A 280 24.54 -9.27 0.77
N PRO A 281 25.50 -8.68 1.49
CA PRO A 281 26.91 -9.05 1.42
C PRO A 281 27.10 -10.49 1.89
N ALA A 282 27.73 -11.31 1.05
CA ALA A 282 28.11 -12.68 1.41
C ALA A 282 29.61 -12.88 1.21
N LYS A 283 30.24 -13.62 2.14
CA LYS A 283 31.66 -14.02 2.05
C LYS A 283 31.95 -14.97 0.91
N TYR A 284 30.97 -15.76 0.54
CA TYR A 284 31.07 -16.65 -0.61
C TYR A 284 29.73 -16.65 -1.32
N PHE A 285 29.79 -16.79 -2.64
CA PHE A 285 28.60 -16.96 -3.46
C PHE A 285 27.84 -18.25 -3.09
N LEU A 286 28.56 -19.28 -2.63
CA LEU A 286 28.03 -20.55 -2.14
C LEU A 286 28.26 -20.65 -0.64
N ASN A 287 27.18 -20.81 0.14
CA ASN A 287 27.25 -21.01 1.58
C ASN A 287 26.78 -22.42 1.94
N THR A 288 27.39 -23.00 2.97
CA THR A 288 27.01 -24.31 3.48
C THR A 288 25.67 -24.20 4.22
N ASP A 289 24.76 -25.09 3.87
CA ASP A 289 23.49 -25.25 4.56
C ASP A 289 23.73 -25.69 6.02
N PRO A 290 23.14 -25.02 7.04
CA PRO A 290 23.30 -25.41 8.44
C PRO A 290 22.95 -26.87 8.75
N LEU A 291 22.10 -27.53 7.95
CA LEU A 291 21.75 -28.93 8.16
C LEU A 291 22.79 -29.90 7.59
N TRP A 292 23.69 -29.45 6.71
CA TRP A 292 24.61 -30.32 5.97
C TRP A 292 25.65 -31.02 6.86
N GLU A 293 26.19 -30.30 7.84
CA GLU A 293 27.20 -30.84 8.76
C GLU A 293 26.59 -31.55 9.97
N SER A 294 25.27 -31.47 10.13
CA SER A 294 24.56 -32.12 11.23
C SER A 294 24.34 -33.60 10.96
N ALA A 295 24.87 -34.47 11.83
CA ALA A 295 24.62 -35.91 11.75
C ALA A 295 23.12 -36.25 11.83
N ASP A 296 22.34 -35.47 12.60
CA ASP A 296 20.92 -35.71 12.83
C ASP A 296 20.05 -35.20 11.68
N TYR A 297 20.41 -34.08 11.04
CA TYR A 297 19.54 -33.39 10.08
C TYR A 297 20.03 -33.42 8.63
N LYS A 298 21.24 -33.91 8.36
CA LYS A 298 21.79 -34.01 6.99
C LYS A 298 20.90 -34.80 6.04
N HIS A 299 20.08 -35.71 6.55
CA HIS A 299 19.15 -36.51 5.74
C HIS A 299 18.09 -35.68 4.99
N TYR A 300 17.84 -34.42 5.39
CA TYR A 300 17.02 -33.48 4.63
C TYR A 300 17.70 -32.99 3.34
N ILE A 301 19.02 -33.16 3.22
CA ILE A 301 19.78 -32.73 2.04
C ILE A 301 20.19 -33.96 1.25
N THR A 302 19.53 -34.15 0.12
CA THR A 302 19.79 -35.27 -0.80
C THR A 302 20.46 -34.79 -2.07
N ASN A 303 21.31 -35.64 -2.64
CA ASN A 303 21.88 -35.44 -3.97
C ASN A 303 21.09 -36.31 -4.95
N ARG A 304 20.75 -35.75 -6.11
CA ARG A 304 20.18 -36.53 -7.21
C ARG A 304 21.25 -37.41 -7.83
N GLN A 305 21.46 -38.61 -7.27
CA GLN A 305 22.28 -39.63 -7.93
C GLN A 305 21.52 -40.19 -9.14
N GLY A 306 22.05 -39.93 -10.35
CA GLY A 306 21.63 -40.64 -11.56
C GLY A 306 20.87 -39.81 -12.60
N ASP A 307 21.01 -38.48 -12.62
CA ASP A 307 20.63 -37.72 -13.81
C ASP A 307 21.69 -37.92 -14.91
N PRO A 308 21.37 -38.62 -16.02
CA PRO A 308 22.32 -38.94 -17.08
C PRO A 308 22.80 -37.71 -17.86
N ASP A 309 22.15 -36.54 -17.72
CA ASP A 309 22.59 -35.29 -18.33
C ASP A 309 23.69 -34.57 -17.51
N VAL A 310 23.93 -35.00 -16.26
CA VAL A 310 25.04 -34.52 -15.43
C VAL A 310 26.28 -35.39 -15.67
N ASN A 311 26.80 -35.36 -16.90
CA ASN A 311 28.03 -36.08 -17.29
C ASN A 311 29.34 -35.42 -16.80
N GLY A 312 29.26 -34.47 -15.87
CA GLY A 312 30.41 -33.92 -15.14
C GLY A 312 30.38 -34.45 -13.70
N ALA A 313 31.51 -34.95 -13.20
CA ALA A 313 31.65 -35.27 -11.79
C ALA A 313 31.15 -34.08 -10.96
N VAL A 314 30.14 -34.30 -10.12
CA VAL A 314 29.76 -33.34 -9.08
C VAL A 314 31.06 -33.00 -8.37
N LYS A 315 31.49 -31.73 -8.44
CA LYS A 315 32.64 -31.34 -7.64
C LYS A 315 32.23 -31.55 -6.19
N GLU A 316 32.98 -32.39 -5.47
CA GLU A 316 32.70 -32.70 -4.06
C GLU A 316 32.55 -31.42 -3.21
N ASP A 317 33.23 -30.35 -3.63
CA ASP A 317 33.22 -29.02 -3.01
C ASP A 317 31.87 -28.28 -3.02
N ALA A 318 30.88 -28.73 -3.80
CA ALA A 318 29.57 -28.06 -3.94
C ALA A 318 28.43 -28.80 -3.21
N LEU A 319 28.70 -29.97 -2.64
CA LEU A 319 27.70 -30.73 -1.89
C LEU A 319 27.34 -30.01 -0.59
N GLY A 320 26.02 -29.89 -0.33
CA GLY A 320 25.52 -29.20 0.85
C GLY A 320 25.66 -27.68 0.81
N LYS A 321 26.07 -27.12 -0.32
CA LYS A 321 26.16 -25.68 -0.53
C LYS A 321 25.02 -25.19 -1.42
N ILE A 322 24.50 -24.03 -1.08
CA ILE A 322 23.46 -23.33 -1.84
C ILE A 322 23.94 -21.91 -2.18
N SER A 323 23.57 -21.44 -3.37
CA SER A 323 23.81 -20.07 -3.80
C SER A 323 22.69 -19.15 -3.33
N TRP A 324 23.04 -17.94 -2.94
CA TRP A 324 22.07 -16.92 -2.53
C TRP A 324 21.31 -16.32 -3.73
N ALA A 325 20.03 -15.94 -3.52
CA ALA A 325 19.13 -15.46 -4.57
C ALA A 325 18.67 -13.99 -4.43
N ASP A 326 18.88 -13.31 -3.29
CA ASP A 326 18.21 -12.04 -3.01
C ASP A 326 18.95 -10.77 -3.54
N TRP A 327 19.24 -10.75 -4.84
CA TRP A 327 20.04 -9.74 -5.55
C TRP A 327 19.36 -8.36 -5.72
N LYS A 328 18.62 -7.88 -4.73
CA LYS A 328 17.84 -6.64 -4.85
C LYS A 328 18.68 -5.45 -4.35
N PRO A 329 18.98 -4.44 -5.19
CA PRO A 329 19.61 -3.21 -4.72
C PRO A 329 18.53 -2.26 -4.19
N ILE A 330 18.04 -2.53 -2.98
CA ILE A 330 16.92 -1.79 -2.39
C ILE A 330 17.38 -0.41 -1.91
N ALA A 331 16.63 0.64 -2.22
CA ALA A 331 17.01 2.02 -1.98
C ALA A 331 17.16 2.36 -0.49
N GLY A 332 16.28 1.84 0.38
CA GLY A 332 16.31 2.12 1.81
C GLY A 332 17.57 1.57 2.48
N GLU A 333 17.88 0.30 2.22
CA GLU A 333 19.06 -0.40 2.71
C GLU A 333 20.35 0.21 2.15
N ASN A 334 20.33 0.69 0.90
CA ASN A 334 21.44 1.48 0.36
C ASN A 334 21.57 2.84 1.06
N GLY A 335 20.47 3.48 1.44
CA GLY A 335 20.47 4.68 2.28
C GLY A 335 21.18 4.42 3.61
N TRP A 336 20.90 3.28 4.25
CA TRP A 336 21.60 2.85 5.45
C TRP A 336 23.09 2.57 5.21
N ALA A 337 23.40 1.76 4.19
CA ALA A 337 24.73 1.23 3.91
C ALA A 337 25.74 2.25 3.39
N LEU A 338 25.26 3.25 2.65
CA LEU A 338 26.12 4.23 1.99
C LEU A 338 26.07 5.59 2.67
N LEU A 339 25.02 5.90 3.43
CA LEU A 339 24.82 7.20 4.05
C LEU A 339 24.72 7.08 5.59
N VAL A 340 23.70 6.43 6.14
CA VAL A 340 23.41 6.52 7.59
C VAL A 340 24.51 5.88 8.44
N GLY A 341 24.75 4.57 8.28
CA GLY A 341 25.65 3.81 9.14
C GLY A 341 27.10 4.33 9.13
N PRO A 342 27.76 4.35 7.95
CA PRO A 342 29.15 4.79 7.85
C PRO A 342 29.39 6.24 8.29
N LEU A 343 28.52 7.18 7.90
CA LEU A 343 28.72 8.59 8.23
C LEU A 343 28.50 8.86 9.71
N GLN A 344 27.53 8.21 10.36
CA GLN A 344 27.34 8.32 11.80
C GLN A 344 28.54 7.73 12.56
N ALA A 345 29.02 6.55 12.15
CA ALA A 345 30.17 5.91 12.76
C ALA A 345 31.44 6.77 12.67
N ASP A 346 31.71 7.35 11.50
CA ASP A 346 32.85 8.25 11.32
C ASP A 346 32.64 9.63 11.95
N TRP A 347 31.40 10.13 12.07
CA TRP A 347 31.14 11.34 12.84
C TRP A 347 31.45 11.13 14.33
N LEU A 348 31.09 9.97 14.88
CA LEU A 348 31.42 9.61 16.26
C LEU A 348 32.94 9.55 16.47
N ARG A 349 33.69 9.07 15.46
CA ARG A 349 35.16 9.02 15.46
C ARG A 349 35.83 10.38 15.33
N TYR A 350 35.45 11.14 14.31
CA TYR A 350 36.16 12.35 13.88
C TYR A 350 35.43 13.64 14.23
N GLY A 351 34.10 13.66 14.11
CA GLY A 351 33.26 14.85 14.33
C GLY A 351 33.43 15.44 15.73
N SER A 352 33.48 14.60 16.76
CA SER A 352 33.66 15.06 18.15
C SER A 352 35.04 15.67 18.45
N SER A 353 36.09 15.22 17.75
CA SER A 353 37.48 15.63 18.00
C SER A 353 37.98 16.71 17.05
N GLN A 354 37.48 16.73 15.81
CA GLN A 354 37.96 17.59 14.73
C GLN A 354 36.86 18.49 14.16
N GLY A 355 35.59 18.17 14.40
CA GLY A 355 34.45 18.91 13.85
C GLY A 355 34.14 18.60 12.38
N TYR A 356 34.74 17.56 11.79
CA TYR A 356 34.48 17.11 10.42
C TYR A 356 34.91 15.65 10.19
N ILE A 357 34.47 15.05 9.08
CA ILE A 357 34.99 13.77 8.56
C ILE A 357 35.96 14.09 7.39
N PRO A 358 37.21 13.58 7.39
CA PRO A 358 38.17 13.84 6.32
C PRO A 358 37.61 13.45 4.95
N PHE A 359 37.79 14.30 3.93
CA PHE A 359 37.19 14.06 2.60
C PHE A 359 37.60 12.72 2.00
N ASN A 360 38.87 12.33 2.14
CA ASN A 360 39.40 11.08 1.59
C ASN A 360 39.01 9.82 2.39
N ASN A 361 38.21 9.93 3.45
CA ASN A 361 37.70 8.76 4.15
C ASN A 361 36.81 7.92 3.20
N THR A 362 36.94 6.61 3.30
CA THR A 362 36.19 5.62 2.51
C THR A 362 34.67 5.82 2.63
N SER A 363 34.14 6.06 3.83
CA SER A 363 32.70 6.30 4.04
C SER A 363 32.22 7.55 3.30
N MET A 364 32.96 8.66 3.40
CA MET A 364 32.68 9.92 2.73
C MET A 364 32.66 9.74 1.21
N GLN A 365 33.66 9.04 0.65
CA GLN A 365 33.73 8.81 -0.78
C GLN A 365 32.58 7.92 -1.26
N ASN A 366 32.21 6.88 -0.50
CA ASN A 366 31.06 6.03 -0.81
C ASN A 366 29.76 6.82 -0.83
N ALA A 367 29.56 7.66 0.18
CA ALA A 367 28.39 8.50 0.30
C ALA A 367 28.27 9.48 -0.88
N ILE A 368 29.35 10.23 -1.19
CA ILE A 368 29.39 11.18 -2.31
C ILE A 368 29.03 10.51 -3.64
N ASN A 369 29.63 9.34 -3.93
CA ASN A 369 29.40 8.66 -5.21
C ASN A 369 27.97 8.10 -5.29
N SER A 370 27.43 7.57 -4.18
CA SER A 370 26.08 6.99 -4.13
C SER A 370 24.95 7.97 -4.42
N VAL A 371 25.16 9.28 -4.20
CA VAL A 371 24.17 10.33 -4.52
C VAL A 371 23.77 10.29 -6.00
N THR A 372 24.68 9.87 -6.89
CA THR A 372 24.40 9.67 -8.31
C THR A 372 23.30 8.62 -8.54
N ALA A 373 23.41 7.43 -7.95
CA ALA A 373 22.36 6.41 -8.06
C ALA A 373 21.02 6.89 -7.50
N PHE A 374 21.01 7.54 -6.32
CA PHE A 374 19.77 8.11 -5.76
C PHE A 374 19.15 9.16 -6.69
N SER A 375 19.98 10.01 -7.31
CA SER A 375 19.53 11.04 -8.26
C SER A 375 18.88 10.44 -9.50
N TYR A 376 19.42 9.34 -10.04
CA TYR A 376 18.79 8.65 -11.16
C TYR A 376 17.55 7.86 -10.76
N MET A 377 17.44 7.44 -9.50
CA MET A 377 16.27 6.73 -8.97
C MET A 377 15.11 7.66 -8.59
N GLN A 378 15.31 8.98 -8.62
CA GLN A 378 14.31 9.94 -8.19
C GLN A 378 13.22 10.16 -9.26
N SER A 379 11.98 9.84 -8.92
CA SER A 379 10.80 10.13 -9.75
C SER A 379 10.46 11.62 -9.80
N GLY A 380 9.62 12.02 -10.77
CA GLY A 380 9.11 13.38 -10.91
C GLY A 380 8.26 13.81 -9.71
N VAL A 381 7.50 12.89 -9.09
CA VAL A 381 6.71 13.19 -7.87
C VAL A 381 7.59 13.48 -6.65
N GLY A 382 8.89 13.18 -6.70
CA GLY A 382 9.87 13.47 -5.66
C GLY A 382 10.44 12.24 -4.95
N ALA A 383 9.70 11.12 -4.96
CA ALA A 383 10.08 9.86 -4.33
C ALA A 383 11.26 9.19 -5.05
N ILE A 384 12.06 8.42 -4.31
CA ILE A 384 13.03 7.45 -4.82
C ILE A 384 12.32 6.11 -5.00
N TYR A 385 12.52 5.49 -6.17
CA TYR A 385 11.99 4.15 -6.42
C TYR A 385 12.57 3.09 -5.49
N TYR A 386 11.78 2.06 -5.20
CA TYR A 386 12.13 0.97 -4.29
C TYR A 386 13.45 0.28 -4.67
N ALA A 387 13.64 -0.04 -5.95
CA ALA A 387 14.85 -0.65 -6.49
C ALA A 387 14.99 -0.33 -7.99
N PRO A 388 16.19 -0.41 -8.59
CA PRO A 388 16.38 -0.27 -10.03
C PRO A 388 15.53 -1.26 -10.83
N GLY A 389 15.13 -0.88 -12.04
CA GLY A 389 14.41 -1.77 -12.97
C GLY A 389 15.20 -3.04 -13.28
N GLY A 390 14.49 -4.16 -13.42
CA GLY A 390 15.06 -5.51 -13.50
C GLY A 390 15.25 -6.23 -12.16
N SER A 391 14.85 -5.63 -11.03
CA SER A 391 14.92 -6.25 -9.70
C SER A 391 13.81 -7.28 -9.50
N PHE A 392 14.13 -8.38 -8.82
CA PHE A 392 13.12 -9.30 -8.29
C PHE A 392 12.51 -8.78 -6.99
N GLY A 393 11.31 -9.22 -6.64
CA GLY A 393 10.61 -9.08 -5.38
C GLY A 393 10.77 -10.34 -4.52
N ASN A 394 10.14 -10.37 -3.35
CA ASN A 394 10.15 -11.53 -2.46
C ASN A 394 9.19 -12.60 -3.04
N GLY A 395 9.72 -13.65 -3.67
CA GLY A 395 8.92 -14.69 -4.35
C GLY A 395 9.24 -14.91 -5.84
N ASP A 396 10.34 -14.36 -6.35
CA ASP A 396 10.81 -14.47 -7.73
C ASP A 396 9.92 -13.78 -8.79
N GLN A 397 8.96 -12.94 -8.38
CA GLN A 397 8.31 -11.97 -9.26
C GLN A 397 9.21 -10.75 -9.48
N LEU A 398 9.03 -10.01 -10.58
CA LEU A 398 9.70 -8.72 -10.75
C LEU A 398 9.10 -7.67 -9.83
N VAL A 399 9.93 -6.74 -9.34
CA VAL A 399 9.45 -5.52 -8.68
C VAL A 399 8.61 -4.74 -9.69
N PRO A 400 7.35 -4.41 -9.37
CA PRO A 400 6.52 -3.61 -10.26
C PRO A 400 7.20 -2.31 -10.67
N LYS A 401 7.12 -1.96 -11.95
CA LYS A 401 7.66 -0.69 -12.43
C LYS A 401 7.01 0.47 -11.67
N GLY A 402 7.86 1.37 -11.18
CA GLY A 402 7.43 2.57 -10.48
C GLY A 402 7.18 2.38 -8.99
N GLU A 403 7.44 1.20 -8.43
CA GLU A 403 7.23 0.89 -7.01
C GLU A 403 8.00 1.85 -6.09
N ILE A 404 7.34 2.33 -5.05
CA ILE A 404 7.84 3.24 -4.02
C ILE A 404 7.52 2.64 -2.64
N SER A 405 8.54 2.48 -1.79
CA SER A 405 8.37 2.23 -0.35
C SER A 405 8.59 3.52 0.42
N ILE A 406 7.64 3.90 1.28
CA ILE A 406 7.74 5.14 2.08
C ILE A 406 8.84 5.03 3.13
N GLU A 407 8.96 3.89 3.82
CA GLU A 407 10.03 3.59 4.79
C GLU A 407 11.42 3.74 4.17
N ASN A 408 11.61 3.20 2.96
CA ASN A 408 12.87 3.31 2.24
C ASN A 408 13.22 4.77 1.94
N ASN A 409 12.22 5.57 1.57
CA ASN A 409 12.41 6.99 1.34
C ASN A 409 12.78 7.73 2.63
N PHE A 410 12.25 7.34 3.80
CA PHE A 410 12.68 7.91 5.09
C PHE A 410 14.13 7.56 5.44
N SER A 411 14.56 6.35 5.12
CA SER A 411 15.96 5.95 5.27
C SER A 411 16.89 6.79 4.38
N VAL A 412 16.49 7.04 3.13
CA VAL A 412 17.23 7.93 2.22
C VAL A 412 17.21 9.38 2.72
N LEU A 413 16.07 9.88 3.22
CA LEU A 413 15.98 11.23 3.81
C LEU A 413 16.99 11.40 4.96
N GLY A 414 16.99 10.49 5.93
CA GLY A 414 17.93 10.54 7.06
C GLY A 414 19.37 10.53 6.58
N GLY A 415 19.71 9.62 5.65
CA GLY A 415 21.03 9.53 5.04
C GLY A 415 21.48 10.81 4.33
N LEU A 416 20.62 11.41 3.50
CA LEU A 416 20.92 12.64 2.78
C LEU A 416 21.13 13.83 3.71
N ARG A 417 20.34 13.96 4.79
CA ARG A 417 20.51 15.01 5.80
C ARG A 417 21.82 14.86 6.57
N ILE A 418 22.19 13.63 6.91
CA ILE A 418 23.49 13.34 7.57
C ILE A 418 24.64 13.70 6.62
N LEU A 419 24.57 13.31 5.35
CA LEU A 419 25.59 13.64 4.36
C LEU A 419 25.70 15.14 4.13
N GLU A 420 24.57 15.85 3.98
CA GLU A 420 24.55 17.31 3.86
C GLU A 420 25.28 17.97 5.04
N TYR A 421 24.90 17.59 6.27
CA TYR A 421 25.52 18.10 7.49
C TYR A 421 27.02 17.86 7.51
N VAL A 422 27.44 16.61 7.23
CA VAL A 422 28.85 16.21 7.21
C VAL A 422 29.64 17.01 6.16
N LEU A 423 29.11 17.15 4.95
CA LEU A 423 29.75 17.89 3.86
C LEU A 423 29.93 19.37 4.18
N GLN A 424 28.89 20.01 4.75
CA GLN A 424 28.95 21.40 5.20
C GLN A 424 30.01 21.59 6.29
N LYS A 425 30.07 20.67 7.27
CA LYS A 425 31.08 20.69 8.33
C LYS A 425 32.49 20.47 7.80
N SER A 426 32.70 19.51 6.91
CA SER A 426 33.99 19.29 6.27
C SER A 426 34.42 20.51 5.46
N GLN A 427 33.53 21.12 4.68
CA GLN A 427 33.85 22.32 3.92
C GLN A 427 34.23 23.52 4.82
N ALA A 428 33.57 23.65 5.97
CA ALA A 428 33.83 24.73 6.93
C ALA A 428 35.10 24.52 7.77
N ASN A 429 35.38 23.28 8.17
CA ASN A 429 36.37 22.97 9.22
C ASN A 429 37.62 22.24 8.70
N ASP A 430 37.56 21.54 7.57
CA ASP A 430 38.72 20.85 7.00
C ASP A 430 39.59 21.80 6.17
N ALA A 431 40.61 22.37 6.81
CA ALA A 431 41.57 23.27 6.18
C ALA A 431 42.43 22.59 5.10
N SER A 432 42.46 21.26 5.04
CA SER A 432 43.29 20.49 4.08
C SER A 432 42.64 20.31 2.71
N LEU A 433 41.35 20.66 2.57
CA LEU A 433 40.63 20.50 1.31
C LEU A 433 41.23 21.32 0.17
N SER A 434 41.61 20.64 -0.90
CA SER A 434 41.95 21.27 -2.18
C SER A 434 40.74 21.94 -2.82
N SER A 435 40.99 22.88 -3.75
CA SER A 435 39.91 23.52 -4.51
C SER A 435 39.04 22.53 -5.29
N ALA A 436 39.63 21.45 -5.80
CA ALA A 436 38.90 20.39 -6.49
C ALA A 436 37.95 19.64 -5.55
N GLN A 437 38.42 19.27 -4.35
CA GLN A 437 37.59 18.60 -3.35
C GLN A 437 36.44 19.51 -2.87
N LYS A 438 36.71 20.80 -2.62
CA LYS A 438 35.65 21.78 -2.30
C LYS A 438 34.61 21.89 -3.42
N GLN A 439 35.04 21.84 -4.67
CA GLN A 439 34.14 21.84 -5.82
C GLN A 439 33.30 20.56 -5.89
N THR A 440 33.89 19.39 -5.61
CA THR A 440 33.13 18.13 -5.50
C THR A 440 32.08 18.23 -4.40
N ILE A 441 32.46 18.67 -3.19
CA ILE A 441 31.51 18.89 -2.08
C ILE A 441 30.36 19.81 -2.52
N THR A 442 30.69 20.95 -3.12
CA THR A 442 29.68 21.93 -3.58
C THR A 442 28.73 21.31 -4.60
N LYS A 443 29.23 20.53 -5.56
CA LYS A 443 28.40 19.83 -6.56
C LYS A 443 27.51 18.79 -5.89
N THR A 444 28.03 18.01 -4.95
CA THR A 444 27.24 17.01 -4.22
C THR A 444 26.13 17.67 -3.39
N LEU A 445 26.42 18.79 -2.72
CA LEU A 445 25.40 19.56 -1.98
C LEU A 445 24.27 20.03 -2.90
N VAL A 446 24.55 20.45 -4.13
CA VAL A 446 23.51 20.82 -5.12
C VAL A 446 22.67 19.60 -5.53
N LYS A 447 23.28 18.41 -5.67
CA LYS A 447 22.52 17.19 -5.95
C LYS A 447 21.60 16.83 -4.77
N ILE A 448 22.10 16.93 -3.54
CA ILE A 448 21.31 16.68 -2.33
C ILE A 448 20.16 17.68 -2.23
N ASP A 449 20.39 18.96 -2.49
CA ASP A 449 19.35 19.98 -2.53
C ASP A 449 18.26 19.64 -3.57
N THR A 450 18.64 19.18 -4.75
CA THR A 450 17.68 18.72 -5.77
C THR A 450 16.87 17.50 -5.29
N LEU A 451 17.55 16.52 -4.67
CA LEU A 451 16.91 15.33 -4.11
C LEU A 451 15.88 15.70 -3.02
N LEU A 452 16.21 16.64 -2.13
CA LEU A 452 15.37 17.02 -1.00
C LEU A 452 14.27 18.01 -1.41
N ASN A 453 14.62 19.08 -2.12
CA ASN A 453 13.79 20.26 -2.35
C ASN A 453 13.23 20.36 -3.77
N GLY A 454 13.66 19.49 -4.68
CA GLY A 454 13.23 19.47 -6.07
C GLY A 454 14.11 20.31 -6.99
N GLY A 455 13.85 20.22 -8.30
CA GLY A 455 14.69 20.86 -9.31
C GLY A 455 14.81 20.03 -10.58
N THR A 456 15.89 20.22 -11.32
CA THR A 456 16.20 19.39 -12.50
C THR A 456 17.07 18.21 -12.08
N THR A 457 16.56 16.99 -12.24
CA THR A 457 17.28 15.75 -11.95
C THR A 457 18.48 15.55 -12.87
N GLU A 458 19.38 14.63 -12.53
CA GLU A 458 20.49 14.24 -13.41
C GLU A 458 20.01 13.59 -14.72
N ALA A 459 18.81 13.01 -14.72
CA ALA A 459 18.16 12.50 -15.92
C ALA A 459 17.52 13.60 -16.80
N GLY A 460 17.57 14.87 -16.37
CA GLY A 460 17.17 16.03 -17.17
C GLY A 460 15.69 16.43 -17.09
N TYR A 461 14.87 15.74 -16.27
CA TYR A 461 13.48 16.13 -16.01
C TYR A 461 13.31 16.79 -14.64
N THR A 462 12.19 17.48 -14.44
CA THR A 462 11.86 18.15 -13.19
C THR A 462 11.31 17.18 -12.14
N THR A 463 11.75 17.32 -10.90
CA THR A 463 11.22 16.60 -9.73
C THR A 463 10.72 17.59 -8.66
N ASN A 464 9.70 17.17 -7.91
CA ASN A 464 9.20 17.92 -6.76
C ASN A 464 10.13 17.86 -5.53
N GLY A 465 11.02 16.86 -5.46
CA GLY A 465 11.87 16.61 -4.29
C GLY A 465 11.18 15.78 -3.20
N LEU A 466 11.98 15.11 -2.38
CA LEU A 466 11.53 14.19 -1.33
C LEU A 466 10.66 14.86 -0.27
N LEU A 467 11.00 16.08 0.16
CA LEU A 467 10.23 16.77 1.20
C LEU A 467 8.82 17.09 0.69
N SER A 468 8.71 17.55 -0.57
CA SER A 468 7.42 17.80 -1.20
C SER A 468 6.60 16.51 -1.34
N PHE A 469 7.25 15.40 -1.71
CA PHE A 469 6.59 14.08 -1.77
C PHE A 469 6.02 13.65 -0.42
N PHE A 470 6.81 13.75 0.66
CA PHE A 470 6.32 13.39 2.00
C PHE A 470 5.13 14.25 2.44
N TYR A 471 5.24 15.57 2.23
CA TYR A 471 4.21 16.52 2.60
C TYR A 471 2.89 16.31 1.84
N ASN A 472 2.98 16.11 0.52
CA ASN A 472 1.83 16.13 -0.38
C ASN A 472 1.20 14.76 -0.66
N GLY A 473 1.91 13.64 -0.51
CA GLY A 473 1.33 12.33 -0.84
C GLY A 473 1.74 11.13 0.01
N ALA A 474 2.86 11.17 0.73
CA ALA A 474 3.18 10.06 1.64
C ALA A 474 2.24 10.01 2.84
N PHE A 475 1.90 11.17 3.43
CA PHE A 475 1.05 11.23 4.62
C PHE A 475 -0.45 11.11 4.26
N ASN A 476 -1.13 10.13 4.85
CA ASN A 476 -2.55 9.94 4.69
C ASN A 476 -3.32 10.75 5.76
N LYS A 477 -3.73 11.97 5.41
CA LYS A 477 -4.47 12.86 6.33
C LYS A 477 -5.74 12.20 6.91
N ALA A 478 -6.41 11.34 6.15
CA ALA A 478 -7.65 10.69 6.59
C ALA A 478 -7.39 9.58 7.61
N LYS A 479 -6.33 8.78 7.42
CA LYS A 479 -5.93 7.73 8.37
C LYS A 479 -5.08 8.28 9.53
N GLY A 480 -4.47 9.45 9.36
CA GLY A 480 -3.56 10.06 10.34
C GLY A 480 -2.27 9.26 10.53
N ILE A 481 -1.80 8.58 9.49
CA ILE A 481 -0.56 7.78 9.42
C ILE A 481 0.03 7.94 8.00
N PHE A 482 1.26 7.48 7.79
CA PHE A 482 1.86 7.42 6.47
C PHE A 482 1.30 6.23 5.67
N ASN A 483 1.23 6.37 4.34
CA ASN A 483 0.94 5.24 3.46
C ASN A 483 2.13 4.27 3.46
N GLN A 484 1.88 2.98 3.25
CA GLN A 484 2.95 1.95 3.16
C GLN A 484 3.91 2.23 2.00
N GLY A 485 3.33 2.59 0.86
CA GLY A 485 3.99 2.68 -0.42
C GLY A 485 3.02 3.18 -1.48
N GLY A 486 3.47 3.10 -2.72
CA GLY A 486 2.70 3.48 -3.89
C GLY A 486 3.46 3.24 -5.17
N LYS A 487 2.91 3.76 -6.27
CA LYS A 487 3.51 3.65 -7.59
C LYS A 487 3.57 5.01 -8.29
N SER A 488 4.63 5.22 -9.06
CA SER A 488 4.79 6.32 -10.01
C SER A 488 5.46 5.77 -11.28
N VAL A 489 4.64 5.32 -12.23
CA VAL A 489 5.13 4.51 -13.37
C VAL A 489 5.93 5.35 -14.38
N ASP A 490 5.56 6.63 -14.55
CA ASP A 490 6.28 7.57 -15.41
C ASP A 490 7.27 8.39 -14.56
N PRO A 491 8.59 8.18 -14.69
CA PRO A 491 9.58 8.88 -13.89
C PRO A 491 9.59 10.40 -14.11
N ARG A 492 8.98 10.92 -15.18
CA ARG A 492 9.02 12.36 -15.50
C ARG A 492 7.82 13.14 -14.97
N LYS A 493 6.71 12.47 -14.64
CA LYS A 493 5.50 13.14 -14.18
C LYS A 493 5.64 13.53 -12.72
N THR A 494 5.22 14.75 -12.39
CA THR A 494 5.27 15.31 -11.04
C THR A 494 3.99 15.04 -10.23
N ASN A 495 3.03 14.34 -10.83
CA ASN A 495 1.66 14.18 -10.37
C ASN A 495 1.05 12.84 -10.82
N ASN A 496 1.78 11.75 -10.62
CA ASN A 496 1.34 10.41 -10.98
C ASN A 496 1.55 9.42 -9.85
N TYR A 497 1.54 9.90 -8.61
CA TYR A 497 1.66 9.04 -7.44
C TYR A 497 0.32 8.40 -7.12
N GLU A 498 0.32 7.07 -7.06
CA GLU A 498 -0.81 6.26 -6.63
C GLU A 498 -0.42 5.54 -5.35
N PRO A 499 -0.92 5.96 -4.17
CA PRO A 499 -0.67 5.21 -2.95
C PRO A 499 -1.26 3.80 -3.07
N ASN A 500 -0.65 2.85 -2.38
CA ASN A 500 -1.11 1.48 -2.34
C ASN A 500 -2.59 1.37 -1.93
N GLN A 501 -3.30 0.40 -2.52
CA GLN A 501 -4.74 0.28 -2.35
C GLN A 501 -5.12 -0.21 -0.95
N ALA A 502 -6.39 -0.04 -0.60
CA ALA A 502 -6.93 -0.55 0.66
C ALA A 502 -6.80 -2.08 0.73
N GLY A 503 -6.23 -2.59 1.82
CA GLY A 503 -6.05 -4.03 2.07
C GLY A 503 -4.61 -4.51 2.07
N GLU A 504 -3.65 -3.69 1.66
CA GLU A 504 -2.23 -4.00 1.85
C GLU A 504 -1.82 -3.87 3.32
N ALA A 505 -0.90 -4.76 3.74
CA ALA A 505 -0.37 -4.78 5.10
C ALA A 505 0.37 -3.46 5.41
N LEU A 506 0.08 -2.89 6.57
CA LEU A 506 0.73 -1.70 7.09
C LEU A 506 1.94 -2.11 7.93
N ALA A 507 3.09 -1.49 7.69
CA ALA A 507 4.29 -1.69 8.47
C ALA A 507 4.42 -0.63 9.56
N VAL A 508 4.73 -1.06 10.78
CA VAL A 508 4.93 -0.15 11.93
C VAL A 508 6.14 0.78 11.75
N ASP A 509 7.19 0.33 11.07
CA ASP A 509 8.41 1.11 10.83
C ASP A 509 8.22 2.28 9.85
N VAL A 510 7.30 2.18 8.88
CA VAL A 510 6.90 3.30 8.01
C VAL A 510 6.55 4.54 8.83
N ASP A 511 5.75 4.39 9.88
CA ASP A 511 5.35 5.49 10.76
C ASP A 511 6.43 5.84 11.78
N THR A 512 7.01 4.84 12.44
CA THR A 512 7.97 5.09 13.53
C THR A 512 9.29 5.67 13.02
N TRP A 513 9.80 5.19 11.88
CA TRP A 513 10.97 5.76 11.22
C TRP A 513 10.62 7.06 10.52
N GLY A 514 9.42 7.20 9.96
CA GLY A 514 8.96 8.43 9.33
C GLY A 514 8.97 9.63 10.27
N VAL A 515 8.37 9.47 11.45
CA VAL A 515 8.40 10.50 12.49
C VAL A 515 9.84 10.74 12.97
N THR A 516 10.62 9.67 13.17
CA THR A 516 12.02 9.77 13.60
C THR A 516 12.93 10.51 12.60
N ALA A 517 12.74 10.32 11.29
CA ALA A 517 13.56 10.93 10.23
C ALA A 517 13.15 12.37 9.92
N LEU A 518 11.86 12.71 10.03
CA LEU A 518 11.37 14.08 9.86
C LEU A 518 11.60 14.94 11.12
N GLY A 519 11.45 14.34 12.30
CA GLY A 519 11.41 15.02 13.58
C GLY A 519 10.01 15.44 13.99
N ALA A 520 9.69 15.34 15.28
CA ALA A 520 8.37 15.66 15.84
C ALA A 520 7.92 17.11 15.49
N ALA A 521 8.84 18.06 15.57
CA ALA A 521 8.57 19.46 15.26
C ALA A 521 8.20 19.70 13.79
N THR A 522 8.85 18.99 12.86
CA THR A 522 8.52 19.05 11.43
C THR A 522 7.13 18.46 11.17
N VAL A 523 6.85 17.27 11.71
CA VAL A 523 5.56 16.59 11.56
C VAL A 523 4.41 17.48 12.06
N ASP A 524 4.55 18.07 13.24
CA ASP A 524 3.54 18.97 13.81
C ASP A 524 3.42 20.29 13.05
N SER A 525 4.52 20.84 12.54
CA SER A 525 4.51 22.05 11.70
C SER A 525 3.76 21.84 10.38
N TRP A 526 3.94 20.66 9.76
CA TRP A 526 3.37 20.35 8.45
C TRP A 526 1.88 20.05 8.50
N TRP A 527 1.43 19.24 9.46
CA TRP A 527 0.06 18.72 9.48
C TRP A 527 -0.75 19.14 10.71
N GLY A 528 -0.17 19.97 11.57
CA GLY A 528 -0.82 20.57 12.74
C GLY A 528 -0.32 19.99 14.06
N ALA A 529 -0.46 20.79 15.12
CA ALA A 529 -0.01 20.44 16.46
C ALA A 529 -0.62 19.10 16.95
N GLY A 530 0.22 18.28 17.57
CA GLY A 530 -0.15 16.96 18.08
C GLY A 530 -0.19 15.86 17.02
N THR A 531 0.24 16.10 15.78
CA THR A 531 0.21 15.09 14.72
C THR A 531 1.16 13.94 15.02
N GLY A 532 2.37 14.22 15.51
CA GLY A 532 3.33 13.16 15.89
C GLY A 532 2.75 12.22 16.96
N TYR A 533 2.07 12.76 17.98
CA TYR A 533 1.34 11.94 18.96
C TYR A 533 0.18 11.15 18.33
N LYS A 534 -0.61 11.77 17.45
CA LYS A 534 -1.73 11.08 16.76
C LYS A 534 -1.25 9.90 15.92
N ILE A 535 -0.11 10.02 15.23
CA ILE A 535 0.49 8.90 14.50
C ILE A 535 0.75 7.73 15.46
N TRP A 536 1.42 7.96 16.59
CA TRP A 536 1.63 6.91 17.59
C TRP A 536 0.31 6.29 18.08
N LYS A 537 -0.70 7.12 18.37
CA LYS A 537 -2.03 6.64 18.81
C LYS A 537 -2.76 5.82 17.76
N ASN A 538 -2.51 6.07 16.49
CA ASN A 538 -3.10 5.31 15.40
C ASN A 538 -2.35 4.00 15.15
N VAL A 539 -1.03 3.98 15.29
CA VAL A 539 -0.18 2.79 15.09
C VAL A 539 -0.30 1.80 16.25
N LYS A 540 -0.23 2.29 17.50
CA LYS A 540 -0.21 1.48 18.73
C LYS A 540 -1.28 0.37 18.76
N PRO A 541 -2.56 0.61 18.43
CA PRO A 541 -3.60 -0.43 18.52
C PRO A 541 -3.42 -1.64 17.61
N TRP A 542 -2.87 -1.46 16.40
CA TRP A 542 -2.71 -2.54 15.42
C TRP A 542 -1.28 -3.06 15.31
N GLY A 543 -0.29 -2.25 15.69
CA GLY A 543 1.12 -2.63 15.68
C GLY A 543 1.65 -3.11 17.04
N GLY A 544 0.94 -2.85 18.14
CA GLY A 544 1.43 -3.11 19.50
C GLY A 544 1.39 -4.57 19.93
N TYR A 545 2.45 -5.05 20.57
CA TYR A 545 2.44 -6.28 21.35
C TYR A 545 2.12 -5.95 22.80
N TYR A 546 0.99 -6.43 23.30
CA TYR A 546 0.54 -6.23 24.68
C TYR A 546 0.96 -7.45 25.51
N GLY A 547 1.12 -7.28 26.83
CA GLY A 547 1.66 -8.29 27.74
C GLY A 547 1.01 -9.69 27.70
N PRO A 548 1.27 -10.60 28.63
CA PRO A 548 1.01 -12.03 28.47
C PRO A 548 -0.45 -12.43 28.23
N ASN A 549 -1.43 -11.55 28.53
CA ASN A 549 -2.84 -11.80 28.20
C ASN A 549 -3.26 -11.28 26.81
N GLY A 550 -2.36 -10.58 26.10
CA GLY A 550 -2.55 -10.04 24.76
C GLY A 550 -3.65 -8.98 24.67
N ASN A 551 -4.07 -8.39 25.79
CA ASN A 551 -5.27 -7.57 25.84
C ASN A 551 -4.92 -6.09 25.94
N ALA A 552 -5.00 -5.38 24.81
CA ALA A 552 -4.74 -3.94 24.70
C ALA A 552 -5.59 -3.05 25.63
N ALA A 553 -6.72 -3.55 26.15
CA ALA A 553 -7.57 -2.78 27.05
C ALA A 553 -7.11 -2.77 28.51
N ILE A 554 -6.23 -3.72 28.90
CA ILE A 554 -5.81 -3.90 30.30
C ILE A 554 -4.30 -4.07 30.45
N ASP A 555 -3.63 -4.65 29.46
CA ASP A 555 -2.20 -4.90 29.49
C ASP A 555 -1.44 -3.70 28.92
N PRO A 556 -0.29 -3.34 29.53
CA PRO A 556 0.57 -2.32 28.96
C PRO A 556 1.21 -2.83 27.66
N ILE A 557 1.62 -1.89 26.81
CA ILE A 557 2.36 -2.21 25.58
C ILE A 557 3.78 -2.64 25.93
N TRP A 558 4.12 -3.87 25.59
CA TRP A 558 5.47 -4.42 25.77
C TRP A 558 6.40 -4.08 24.60
N GLY A 559 5.85 -3.85 23.42
CA GLY A 559 6.60 -3.49 22.22
C GLY A 559 5.69 -3.41 21.01
N VAL A 560 6.26 -3.54 19.81
CA VAL A 560 5.51 -3.61 18.55
C VAL A 560 5.94 -4.83 17.73
N GLY A 561 5.02 -5.30 16.88
CA GLY A 561 5.29 -6.29 15.83
C GLY A 561 5.80 -5.63 14.54
N TYR A 562 5.56 -6.30 13.43
CA TYR A 562 5.86 -5.82 12.08
C TYR A 562 4.65 -5.15 11.42
N SER A 563 3.45 -5.70 11.57
CA SER A 563 2.31 -5.22 10.77
C SER A 563 0.96 -5.29 11.45
N ASP A 564 -0.04 -4.67 10.83
CA ASP A 564 -1.45 -4.82 11.21
C ASP A 564 -1.98 -6.26 11.02
N VAL A 565 -1.36 -7.03 10.12
CA VAL A 565 -1.69 -8.45 9.87
C VAL A 565 -1.24 -9.35 11.02
N ASP A 566 -0.28 -8.90 11.83
CA ASP A 566 0.27 -9.63 12.97
C ASP A 566 -0.74 -9.87 14.08
N LYS A 567 -1.81 -9.06 14.10
CA LYS A 567 -2.89 -9.09 15.10
C LYS A 567 -2.35 -9.03 16.53
N ASN A 568 -1.31 -8.23 16.75
CA ASN A 568 -0.66 -8.04 18.06
C ASN A 568 -0.09 -9.34 18.66
N THR A 569 0.23 -10.34 17.84
CA THR A 569 0.66 -11.67 18.32
C THR A 569 2.16 -11.91 18.29
N VAL A 570 2.94 -10.96 17.78
CA VAL A 570 4.38 -11.05 17.62
C VAL A 570 5.04 -9.73 18.01
N MET A 571 6.24 -9.82 18.57
CA MET A 571 7.05 -8.68 18.97
C MET A 571 8.38 -8.74 18.22
N SER A 572 8.78 -7.63 17.60
CA SER A 572 10.07 -7.44 16.95
C SER A 572 10.95 -6.60 17.88
N ALA A 573 12.14 -7.07 18.24
CA ALA A 573 13.04 -6.31 19.11
C ALA A 573 13.52 -5.02 18.43
N GLU A 574 13.90 -5.13 17.15
CA GLU A 574 14.33 -4.01 16.32
C GLU A 574 13.25 -2.93 16.18
N TRP A 575 12.03 -3.33 15.80
CA TRP A 575 10.96 -2.36 15.54
C TRP A 575 10.39 -1.79 16.84
N THR A 576 10.41 -2.57 17.92
CA THR A 576 10.15 -2.06 19.28
C THR A 576 11.15 -0.99 19.65
N ALA A 577 12.44 -1.20 19.38
CA ALA A 577 13.45 -0.20 19.66
C ALA A 577 13.31 1.06 18.79
N GLY A 578 12.92 0.91 17.52
CA GLY A 578 12.53 2.02 16.65
C GLY A 578 11.32 2.82 17.18
N ALA A 579 10.30 2.13 17.68
CA ALA A 579 9.13 2.75 18.32
C ALA A 579 9.52 3.49 19.61
N ILE A 580 10.37 2.91 20.45
CA ILE A 580 10.92 3.58 21.65
C ILE A 580 11.67 4.85 21.25
N ASN A 581 12.50 4.78 20.21
CA ASN A 581 13.25 5.94 19.70
C ASN A 581 12.30 7.07 19.26
N MET A 582 11.26 6.75 18.49
CA MET A 582 10.22 7.71 18.11
C MET A 582 9.51 8.30 19.34
N VAL A 583 9.03 7.47 20.26
CA VAL A 583 8.28 7.91 21.45
C VAL A 583 9.17 8.78 22.35
N HIS A 584 10.45 8.44 22.49
CA HIS A 584 11.42 9.26 23.21
C HIS A 584 11.53 10.67 22.59
N MET A 585 11.65 10.74 21.26
CA MET A 585 11.67 12.00 20.51
C MET A 585 10.40 12.84 20.74
N LEU A 586 9.22 12.21 20.73
CA LEU A 586 7.94 12.87 21.00
C LEU A 586 7.90 13.42 22.44
N ILE A 587 8.38 12.65 23.42
CA ILE A 587 8.45 13.09 24.83
C ILE A 587 9.33 14.32 24.97
N GLU A 588 10.53 14.33 24.37
CA GLU A 588 11.42 15.49 24.41
C GLU A 588 10.74 16.73 23.81
N TYR A 589 10.18 16.57 22.60
CA TYR A 589 9.52 17.67 21.89
C TYR A 589 8.33 18.25 22.67
N TYR A 590 7.40 17.41 23.14
CA TYR A 590 6.20 17.87 23.84
C TYR A 590 6.47 18.30 25.29
N THR A 591 7.57 17.85 25.90
CA THR A 591 8.04 18.43 27.17
C THR A 591 8.51 19.87 26.97
N ALA A 592 9.24 20.14 25.89
CA ALA A 592 9.65 21.50 25.52
C ALA A 592 8.50 22.35 24.97
N ASN A 593 7.45 21.72 24.43
CA ASN A 593 6.31 22.37 23.77
C ASN A 593 4.96 21.87 24.32
N PRO A 594 4.60 22.18 25.59
CA PRO A 594 3.44 21.62 26.28
C PRO A 594 2.08 22.03 25.69
N GLY A 595 2.04 22.92 24.70
CA GLY A 595 0.82 23.31 23.99
C GLY A 595 0.41 22.36 22.86
N GLY A 596 1.27 21.40 22.48
CA GLY A 596 1.01 20.48 21.36
C GLY A 596 0.08 19.31 21.71
N ILE A 597 0.10 18.84 22.96
CA ILE A 597 -0.73 17.74 23.49
C ILE A 597 -1.09 18.00 24.96
N SER A 598 -2.03 17.24 25.53
CA SER A 598 -2.36 17.39 26.95
C SER A 598 -1.27 16.80 27.86
N ALA A 599 -1.23 17.23 29.13
CA ALA A 599 -0.32 16.63 30.12
C ALA A 599 -0.59 15.13 30.36
N HIS A 600 -1.84 14.69 30.18
CA HIS A 600 -2.21 13.28 30.24
C HIS A 600 -1.59 12.50 29.07
N ASP A 601 -1.67 13.03 27.86
CA ASP A 601 -1.11 12.40 26.66
C ASP A 601 0.42 12.31 26.72
N LEU A 602 1.08 13.34 27.25
CA LEU A 602 2.52 13.30 27.51
C LEU A 602 2.89 12.22 28.55
N GLN A 603 2.05 12.02 29.57
CA GLN A 603 2.26 10.94 30.53
C GLN A 603 2.04 9.57 29.90
N GLU A 604 1.04 9.41 29.03
CA GLU A 604 0.83 8.16 28.27
C GLU A 604 2.07 7.80 27.44
N LEU A 605 2.66 8.77 26.73
CA LEU A 605 3.91 8.53 25.98
C LEU A 605 5.05 8.04 26.89
N LYS A 606 5.21 8.64 28.08
CA LYS A 606 6.23 8.22 29.05
C LYS A 606 5.97 6.80 29.55
N ASP A 607 4.72 6.48 29.86
CA ASP A 607 4.32 5.16 30.34
C ASP A 607 4.55 4.10 29.25
N ASP A 608 4.19 4.39 28.00
CA ASP A 608 4.44 3.53 26.84
C ASP A 608 5.93 3.30 26.61
N ARG A 609 6.74 4.37 26.59
CA ARG A 609 8.20 4.25 26.44
C ARG A 609 8.82 3.38 27.52
N ASN A 610 8.46 3.64 28.79
CA ASN A 610 9.04 2.94 29.92
C ASN A 610 8.63 1.46 29.91
N SER A 611 7.37 1.15 29.58
CA SER A 611 6.90 -0.23 29.48
C SER A 611 7.58 -0.99 28.34
N MET A 612 7.76 -0.35 27.17
CA MET A 612 8.48 -0.97 26.06
C MET A 612 9.97 -1.18 26.39
N LEU A 613 10.64 -0.23 27.05
CA LEU A 613 12.04 -0.38 27.47
C LEU A 613 12.23 -1.55 28.44
N GLU A 614 11.35 -1.67 29.44
CA GLU A 614 11.38 -2.77 30.41
C GLU A 614 11.17 -4.12 29.74
N ASN A 615 10.19 -4.22 28.83
CA ASN A 615 9.82 -5.49 28.22
C ASN A 615 10.63 -5.85 26.99
N LEU A 616 11.37 -4.91 26.39
CA LEU A 616 12.37 -5.23 25.37
C LEU A 616 13.45 -6.17 25.91
N LEU A 617 13.80 -6.08 27.20
CA LEU A 617 14.74 -7.00 27.85
C LEU A 617 14.27 -8.46 27.83
N ASN A 618 12.96 -8.71 27.71
CA ASN A 618 12.43 -10.08 27.55
C ASN A 618 12.78 -10.70 26.20
N MET A 619 13.20 -9.89 25.21
CA MET A 619 13.68 -10.37 23.92
C MET A 619 15.19 -10.68 23.93
N ARG A 620 15.90 -10.43 25.04
CA ARG A 620 17.31 -10.80 25.17
C ARG A 620 17.46 -12.29 25.49
N ASN A 621 18.46 -12.92 24.91
CA ASN A 621 18.64 -14.38 24.91
C ASN A 621 18.68 -15.02 26.32
N ASP A 622 19.11 -14.28 27.35
CA ASP A 622 19.16 -14.72 28.74
C ASP A 622 17.78 -14.68 29.43
N ASN A 623 16.94 -13.71 29.07
CA ASN A 623 15.62 -13.51 29.67
C ASN A 623 14.49 -14.22 28.91
N TYR A 624 14.64 -14.34 27.59
CA TYR A 624 13.62 -14.85 26.68
C TYR A 624 13.00 -16.21 27.08
N PRO A 625 13.77 -17.22 27.54
CA PRO A 625 13.18 -18.49 27.97
C PRO A 625 12.14 -18.35 29.09
N SER A 626 12.25 -17.30 29.92
CA SER A 626 11.35 -17.04 31.04
C SER A 626 10.19 -16.09 30.71
N ALA A 627 10.24 -15.42 29.55
CA ALA A 627 9.25 -14.44 29.13
C ALA A 627 7.91 -15.08 28.68
N ASN A 628 7.91 -16.38 28.38
CA ASN A 628 6.70 -17.18 28.02
C ASN A 628 5.88 -16.59 26.85
N TYR A 629 6.55 -16.13 25.79
CA TYR A 629 5.86 -15.67 24.58
C TYR A 629 4.98 -16.77 23.98
N ILE A 630 3.77 -16.40 23.55
CA ILE A 630 2.84 -17.32 22.91
C ILE A 630 3.41 -17.78 21.57
N GLY A 631 3.59 -19.08 21.40
CA GLY A 631 4.17 -19.65 20.18
C GLY A 631 5.70 -19.64 20.13
N ALA A 632 6.37 -19.27 21.23
CA ALA A 632 7.81 -19.46 21.36
C ALA A 632 8.17 -20.96 21.21
N PRO A 633 9.31 -21.28 20.58
CA PRO A 633 9.81 -22.65 20.55
C PRO A 633 10.15 -23.13 21.97
N ASN A 634 10.13 -24.46 22.18
CA ASN A 634 10.59 -25.03 23.45
C ASN A 634 12.03 -24.57 23.74
N PRO A 635 12.41 -24.34 25.01
CA PRO A 635 13.75 -23.90 25.37
C PRO A 635 14.88 -24.78 24.83
N GLU A 636 14.61 -26.07 24.58
CA GLU A 636 15.59 -26.97 23.98
C GLU A 636 15.99 -26.58 22.55
N TYR A 637 15.13 -25.91 21.78
CA TYR A 637 15.41 -25.50 20.39
C TYR A 637 15.92 -24.07 20.27
N LEU A 638 16.07 -23.35 21.39
CA LEU A 638 16.65 -22.01 21.38
C LEU A 638 18.13 -22.10 21.08
N THR A 639 18.60 -21.22 20.20
CA THR A 639 20.03 -21.08 19.94
C THR A 639 20.70 -20.38 21.11
N THR A 640 21.85 -20.91 21.51
CA THR A 640 22.71 -20.29 22.52
C THR A 640 23.68 -19.31 21.86
N VAL A 641 24.00 -18.22 22.55
CA VAL A 641 25.15 -17.37 22.22
C VAL A 641 26.35 -17.83 23.07
N PRO A 642 27.59 -17.68 22.58
CA PRO A 642 28.79 -18.00 23.35
C PRO A 642 28.84 -17.33 24.73
N ASP A 643 29.55 -17.95 25.67
CA ASP A 643 29.74 -17.42 27.02
C ASP A 643 30.28 -15.97 27.01
N GLY A 644 29.68 -15.13 27.87
CA GLY A 644 30.04 -13.72 27.97
C GLY A 644 29.54 -12.86 26.81
N GLN A 645 28.57 -13.34 26.04
CA GLN A 645 27.84 -12.57 25.05
C GLN A 645 26.35 -12.45 25.41
N LEU A 646 25.74 -11.37 24.96
CA LEU A 646 24.29 -11.14 25.02
C LEU A 646 23.81 -10.66 23.66
N ALA A 647 22.58 -11.01 23.31
CA ALA A 647 21.97 -10.63 22.05
C ALA A 647 20.45 -10.61 22.17
N PHE A 648 19.82 -9.71 21.42
CA PHE A 648 18.37 -9.65 21.30
C PHE A 648 17.92 -10.51 20.12
N LEU A 649 16.84 -11.25 20.33
CA LEU A 649 16.25 -12.08 19.29
C LEU A 649 15.52 -11.20 18.27
N TYR A 650 15.54 -11.62 17.00
CA TYR A 650 14.87 -10.91 15.91
C TYR A 650 13.37 -10.75 16.14
N CYS A 651 12.75 -11.81 16.65
CA CYS A 651 11.31 -11.93 16.77
C CYS A 651 10.90 -12.79 17.97
N SER A 652 9.70 -12.62 18.51
CA SER A 652 9.25 -13.37 19.70
C SER A 652 8.76 -14.79 19.40
N LYS A 653 8.62 -15.15 18.13
CA LYS A 653 8.25 -16.48 17.64
C LYS A 653 8.55 -16.59 16.15
N ARG A 654 8.42 -17.79 15.55
CA ARG A 654 8.42 -17.91 14.10
C ARG A 654 7.15 -17.25 13.54
N TYR A 655 7.32 -16.32 12.61
CA TYR A 655 6.20 -15.58 12.01
C TYR A 655 6.51 -15.22 10.57
N PHE A 656 5.57 -15.46 9.64
CA PHE A 656 5.72 -15.01 8.27
C PHE A 656 5.31 -13.54 8.17
N ILE A 657 6.29 -12.68 7.97
CA ILE A 657 6.09 -11.24 7.83
C ILE A 657 5.42 -11.01 6.48
N PRO A 658 4.32 -10.24 6.38
CA PRO A 658 3.56 -10.09 5.13
C PRO A 658 4.34 -9.41 4.00
N PHE A 659 5.56 -8.96 4.29
CA PHE A 659 6.51 -8.41 3.33
C PHE A 659 7.39 -9.48 2.67
N GLY A 660 7.24 -10.77 3.01
CA GLY A 660 7.76 -11.89 2.21
C GLY A 660 8.94 -12.65 2.80
N TRP A 661 9.19 -12.60 4.11
CA TRP A 661 10.18 -13.44 4.78
C TRP A 661 9.73 -13.86 6.18
N PHE A 662 10.41 -14.85 6.75
CA PHE A 662 10.15 -15.30 8.12
C PHE A 662 10.96 -14.51 9.14
N GLY A 663 10.28 -13.98 10.15
CA GLY A 663 10.89 -13.64 11.43
C GLY A 663 11.08 -14.91 12.27
N ASN A 664 12.25 -15.06 12.87
CA ASN A 664 12.62 -16.20 13.71
C ASN A 664 13.09 -15.71 15.09
N PRO A 665 12.84 -16.45 16.19
CA PRO A 665 13.34 -16.13 17.52
C PRO A 665 14.81 -16.53 17.69
N LEU A 666 15.66 -15.93 16.86
CA LEU A 666 17.11 -16.16 16.80
C LEU A 666 17.85 -14.86 17.10
N PRO A 667 19.01 -14.89 17.77
CA PRO A 667 19.79 -13.69 18.07
C PRO A 667 20.09 -12.90 16.80
N SER A 668 19.76 -11.62 16.75
CA SER A 668 19.94 -10.81 15.53
C SER A 668 20.87 -9.65 15.80
N ALA A 669 21.80 -9.40 14.88
CA ALA A 669 22.69 -8.25 14.95
C ALA A 669 21.89 -6.94 14.90
N ALA A 670 20.98 -6.77 13.94
CA ALA A 670 20.12 -5.59 13.86
C ALA A 670 19.32 -5.39 15.16
N SER A 671 18.64 -6.43 15.63
CA SER A 671 17.87 -6.39 16.88
C SER A 671 18.71 -6.14 18.12
N THR A 672 20.02 -6.43 18.11
CA THR A 672 20.94 -6.14 19.21
C THR A 672 21.52 -4.72 19.11
N THR A 673 21.77 -4.22 17.90
CA THR A 673 22.32 -2.87 17.69
C THR A 673 21.38 -1.75 18.09
N TRP A 674 20.07 -1.91 17.89
CA TRP A 674 19.09 -0.90 18.25
C TRP A 674 18.98 -0.64 19.76
N PRO A 675 18.88 -1.66 20.63
CA PRO A 675 19.01 -1.51 22.08
C PRO A 675 20.30 -0.78 22.50
N VAL A 676 21.44 -1.07 21.85
CA VAL A 676 22.69 -0.33 22.08
C VAL A 676 22.55 1.16 21.73
N MET A 677 21.91 1.49 20.59
CA MET A 677 21.63 2.89 20.23
C MET A 677 20.70 3.57 21.24
N LEU A 678 19.68 2.87 21.74
CA LEU A 678 18.80 3.37 22.80
C LEU A 678 19.53 3.60 24.12
N HIS A 679 20.47 2.72 24.49
CA HIS A 679 21.27 2.86 25.70
C HIS A 679 22.06 4.18 25.70
N TYR A 680 22.54 4.60 24.53
CA TYR A 680 23.24 5.87 24.35
C TYR A 680 22.35 7.03 23.90
N THR A 681 21.02 6.86 23.95
CA THR A 681 20.05 7.88 23.50
C THR A 681 20.41 8.44 22.12
N PHE A 682 20.58 7.55 21.14
CA PHE A 682 21.07 7.90 19.82
C PHE A 682 20.02 7.64 18.74
N ASN A 683 19.56 8.70 18.06
CA ASN A 683 18.67 8.61 16.92
C ASN A 683 19.46 8.44 15.60
N PRO A 684 19.44 7.26 14.96
CA PRO A 684 20.29 7.01 13.79
C PRO A 684 19.95 7.87 12.58
N PHE A 685 18.71 8.35 12.45
CA PHE A 685 18.26 9.11 11.27
C PHE A 685 18.58 10.60 11.31
N GLN A 686 19.09 11.12 12.44
CA GLN A 686 19.38 12.55 12.60
C GLN A 686 20.87 12.79 12.72
N PRO A 687 21.40 13.89 12.15
CA PRO A 687 22.79 14.28 12.38
C PRO A 687 23.16 14.22 13.86
N GLU A 688 24.30 13.59 14.13
CA GLU A 688 24.88 13.44 15.47
C GLU A 688 24.06 12.61 16.47
N GLY A 689 22.97 11.96 16.03
CA GLY A 689 22.10 11.19 16.92
C GLY A 689 20.97 11.98 17.58
N SER A 690 20.67 13.19 17.11
CA SER A 690 19.75 14.11 17.81
C SER A 690 18.28 13.66 17.83
N PHE A 691 17.60 13.88 18.96
CA PHE A 691 16.14 13.78 19.10
C PHE A 691 15.41 15.12 18.88
N THR A 692 16.15 16.22 18.70
CA THR A 692 15.60 17.56 18.46
C THR A 692 16.17 18.13 17.16
N PRO A 693 15.86 17.51 16.00
CA PRO A 693 16.39 17.97 14.72
C PRO A 693 15.79 19.33 14.33
N ASP A 694 16.51 20.03 13.45
CA ASP A 694 16.02 21.28 12.87
C ASP A 694 14.68 21.07 12.15
N VAL A 695 13.78 22.05 12.33
CA VAL A 695 12.45 22.06 11.70
C VAL A 695 12.62 22.30 10.21
N LEU A 696 12.14 21.35 9.40
CA LEU A 696 12.18 21.50 7.96
C LEU A 696 11.10 22.48 7.49
N ALA A 697 11.44 23.30 6.49
CA ALA A 697 10.49 24.23 5.89
C ALA A 697 9.29 23.46 5.33
N THR A 698 8.07 23.98 5.54
CA THR A 698 6.85 23.39 5.00
C THR A 698 6.87 23.52 3.47
N PRO A 699 6.84 22.40 2.73
CA PRO A 699 6.76 22.45 1.27
C PRO A 699 5.46 23.10 0.81
N ALA A 700 5.49 23.66 -0.41
CA ALA A 700 4.25 24.13 -1.03
C ALA A 700 3.30 22.96 -1.28
N GLU A 701 2.00 23.20 -1.04
CA GLU A 701 0.96 22.24 -1.36
C GLU A 701 0.89 22.03 -2.88
N LYS A 702 0.89 20.76 -3.30
CA LYS A 702 0.85 20.34 -4.70
C LYS A 702 -0.03 19.11 -4.81
N ASP A 703 -0.85 19.04 -5.85
CA ASP A 703 -1.46 17.78 -6.22
C ASP A 703 -0.42 16.89 -6.88
N ILE A 704 -0.03 15.83 -6.17
CA ILE A 704 0.90 14.82 -6.68
C ILE A 704 0.19 13.52 -7.07
N SER A 705 -1.12 13.44 -6.88
CA SER A 705 -1.92 12.26 -7.19
C SER A 705 -2.11 12.12 -8.70
N SER A 706 -2.30 10.89 -9.17
CA SER A 706 -2.64 10.63 -10.57
C SER A 706 -4.05 11.10 -10.97
N ASN A 707 -4.82 11.69 -10.04
CA ASN A 707 -6.17 12.18 -10.26
C ASN A 707 -6.23 13.48 -11.07
N MET A 708 -5.31 13.68 -12.03
CA MET A 708 -5.53 14.68 -13.07
C MET A 708 -6.72 14.26 -13.94
N THR A 709 -7.91 14.61 -13.45
CA THR A 709 -9.08 14.95 -14.24
C THR A 709 -8.86 16.26 -15.02
N ASP A 710 -7.78 17.01 -14.74
CA ASP A 710 -7.51 18.31 -15.38
C ASP A 710 -6.71 18.24 -16.69
N ASP A 711 -6.20 17.05 -17.04
CA ASP A 711 -5.68 16.73 -18.38
C ASP A 711 -6.36 15.48 -18.97
N ASP A 712 -7.50 15.05 -18.40
CA ASP A 712 -8.42 14.17 -19.13
C ASP A 712 -9.01 15.01 -20.26
N PRO A 713 -8.67 14.75 -21.53
CA PRO A 713 -9.43 15.31 -22.63
C PRO A 713 -10.75 14.55 -22.67
N SER A 714 -11.63 14.85 -21.71
CA SER A 714 -13.05 14.51 -21.68
C SER A 714 -13.39 13.14 -22.29
N GLY A 715 -13.33 12.08 -21.48
CA GLY A 715 -14.23 10.92 -21.64
C GLY A 715 -13.83 9.86 -22.67
N GLY A 716 -12.54 9.50 -22.73
CA GLY A 716 -12.06 8.56 -23.75
C GLY A 716 -11.17 7.41 -23.28
N VAL A 717 -10.94 7.18 -21.98
CA VAL A 717 -10.09 6.08 -21.49
C VAL A 717 -10.77 5.27 -20.37
N LEU A 718 -10.47 3.96 -20.27
CA LEU A 718 -10.95 3.10 -19.19
C LEU A 718 -10.30 3.50 -17.86
N ASP A 719 -11.09 3.57 -16.80
CA ASP A 719 -10.67 3.93 -15.44
C ASP A 719 -10.31 2.71 -14.55
N HIS A 720 -10.62 1.51 -15.01
CA HIS A 720 -10.25 0.22 -14.42
C HIS A 720 -9.96 -0.83 -15.51
N ASP A 721 -9.43 -1.99 -15.11
CA ASP A 721 -9.34 -3.14 -16.00
C ASP A 721 -10.76 -3.62 -16.31
N THR A 722 -11.09 -3.82 -17.59
CA THR A 722 -12.45 -4.13 -18.05
C THR A 722 -12.48 -5.43 -18.83
N ASP A 723 -13.27 -6.39 -18.37
CA ASP A 723 -13.46 -7.68 -19.01
C ASP A 723 -14.53 -7.60 -20.10
N ILE A 724 -14.19 -7.98 -21.33
CA ILE A 724 -15.12 -8.04 -22.46
C ILE A 724 -15.20 -9.45 -23.04
N ILE A 725 -16.29 -9.76 -23.75
CA ILE A 725 -16.46 -11.02 -24.48
C ILE A 725 -16.34 -10.75 -25.97
N MET A 726 -15.29 -11.27 -26.59
CA MET A 726 -15.03 -11.11 -28.01
C MET A 726 -15.56 -12.30 -28.79
N LYS A 727 -16.36 -12.07 -29.84
CA LYS A 727 -16.94 -13.08 -30.73
C LYS A 727 -16.49 -12.89 -32.18
N ASN A 728 -16.16 -14.00 -32.84
CA ASN A 728 -15.72 -14.00 -34.23
C ASN A 728 -16.76 -14.63 -35.16
N ASP A 729 -17.53 -13.80 -35.87
CA ASP A 729 -18.47 -14.25 -36.91
C ASP A 729 -17.90 -14.09 -38.34
N VAL A 730 -16.62 -13.76 -38.48
CA VAL A 730 -15.97 -13.56 -39.78
C VAL A 730 -15.67 -14.92 -40.43
N ALA A 731 -16.25 -15.15 -41.61
CA ALA A 731 -16.00 -16.37 -42.37
C ALA A 731 -14.53 -16.47 -42.82
N ASP A 732 -13.93 -17.63 -42.53
CA ASP A 732 -12.58 -18.02 -42.96
C ASP A 732 -11.46 -17.06 -42.50
N ALA A 733 -11.62 -16.45 -41.32
CA ALA A 733 -10.61 -15.61 -40.70
C ALA A 733 -10.48 -15.86 -39.18
N LYS A 734 -9.27 -15.62 -38.64
CA LYS A 734 -9.02 -15.47 -37.21
C LYS A 734 -9.05 -14.00 -36.84
N ILE A 735 -9.51 -13.66 -35.63
CA ILE A 735 -9.42 -12.29 -35.10
C ILE A 735 -8.44 -12.21 -33.92
N GLN A 736 -7.90 -11.02 -33.70
CA GLN A 736 -7.05 -10.66 -32.56
C GLN A 736 -7.49 -9.30 -32.04
N THR A 737 -7.68 -9.20 -30.73
CA THR A 737 -7.97 -7.93 -30.07
C THR A 737 -6.67 -7.21 -29.72
N ALA A 738 -6.65 -5.90 -29.90
CA ALA A 738 -5.58 -5.02 -29.48
C ALA A 738 -6.17 -3.74 -28.87
N TYR A 739 -5.39 -3.05 -28.04
CA TYR A 739 -5.77 -1.74 -27.50
C TYR A 739 -4.65 -0.73 -27.69
N SER A 740 -5.00 0.55 -27.54
CA SER A 740 -4.04 1.63 -27.39
C SER A 740 -4.47 2.57 -26.27
N THR A 741 -3.50 3.16 -25.58
CA THR A 741 -3.72 4.22 -24.58
C THR A 741 -3.85 5.60 -25.21
N LYS A 742 -3.72 5.71 -26.54
CA LYS A 742 -3.91 6.95 -27.31
C LYS A 742 -5.25 6.90 -28.04
N THR A 743 -5.96 8.02 -28.10
CA THR A 743 -7.22 8.16 -28.87
C THR A 743 -7.00 8.14 -30.39
N ASN A 744 -5.79 8.44 -30.87
CA ASN A 744 -5.38 8.36 -32.28
C ASN A 744 -4.04 7.61 -32.44
N PRO A 745 -4.05 6.27 -32.36
CA PRO A 745 -2.82 5.46 -32.39
C PRO A 745 -2.25 5.30 -33.82
N GLY A 746 -0.93 5.42 -33.93
CA GLY A 746 -0.18 4.98 -35.11
C GLY A 746 -0.02 3.46 -35.14
N GLY A 747 0.59 2.92 -36.21
CA GLY A 747 0.74 1.47 -36.39
C GLY A 747 1.51 0.76 -35.27
N SER A 748 2.47 1.44 -34.64
CA SER A 748 3.27 0.91 -33.52
C SER A 748 2.65 1.09 -32.14
N ASP A 749 1.51 1.78 -32.03
CA ASP A 749 0.88 2.13 -30.75
C ASP A 749 -0.13 1.08 -30.25
N TRP A 750 -0.25 -0.05 -30.95
CA TRP A 750 -1.22 -1.11 -30.65
C TRP A 750 -0.58 -2.26 -29.87
N ILE A 751 -1.21 -2.65 -28.76
CA ILE A 751 -0.79 -3.76 -27.90
C ILE A 751 -1.83 -4.87 -28.03
N SER A 752 -1.42 -6.07 -28.45
CA SER A 752 -2.32 -7.23 -28.56
C SER A 752 -2.73 -7.75 -27.19
N VAL A 753 -4.00 -8.09 -27.03
CA VAL A 753 -4.59 -8.63 -25.81
C VAL A 753 -5.47 -9.83 -26.12
N GLY A 754 -5.38 -10.86 -25.29
CA GLY A 754 -6.10 -12.12 -25.47
C GLY A 754 -5.52 -13.03 -26.57
N PRO A 755 -6.01 -14.28 -26.65
CA PRO A 755 -5.64 -15.21 -27.71
C PRO A 755 -6.27 -14.82 -29.06
N GLN A 756 -5.77 -15.41 -30.15
CA GLN A 756 -6.46 -15.36 -31.44
C GLN A 756 -7.75 -16.17 -31.38
N ILE A 757 -8.86 -15.61 -31.86
CA ILE A 757 -10.19 -16.23 -31.80
C ILE A 757 -10.52 -16.80 -33.18
N GLU A 758 -10.67 -18.12 -33.25
CA GLU A 758 -11.08 -18.84 -34.46
C GLU A 758 -12.54 -18.53 -34.83
N ARG A 759 -12.95 -18.87 -36.06
CA ARG A 759 -14.34 -18.70 -36.52
C ARG A 759 -15.35 -19.36 -35.56
N ASN A 760 -16.44 -18.64 -35.26
CA ASN A 760 -17.47 -18.99 -34.28
C ASN A 760 -16.95 -19.16 -32.84
N GLY A 761 -15.70 -18.73 -32.57
CA GLY A 761 -15.12 -18.71 -31.24
C GLY A 761 -15.60 -17.50 -30.44
N SER A 762 -15.55 -17.65 -29.12
CA SER A 762 -15.85 -16.60 -28.16
C SER A 762 -14.82 -16.68 -27.03
N GLU A 763 -14.16 -15.57 -26.71
CA GLU A 763 -13.14 -15.52 -25.66
C GLU A 763 -13.31 -14.29 -24.78
N ALA A 764 -13.01 -14.43 -23.49
CA ALA A 764 -12.93 -13.29 -22.59
C ALA A 764 -11.59 -12.57 -22.79
N VAL A 765 -11.63 -11.24 -22.88
CA VAL A 765 -10.44 -10.40 -23.05
C VAL A 765 -10.51 -9.29 -22.02
N THR A 766 -9.46 -9.14 -21.21
CA THR A 766 -9.33 -8.02 -20.27
C THR A 766 -8.61 -6.87 -20.94
N LEU A 767 -9.28 -5.72 -21.06
CA LEU A 767 -8.65 -4.45 -21.45
C LEU A 767 -8.11 -3.77 -20.20
N PRO A 768 -6.85 -3.32 -20.18
CA PRO A 768 -6.31 -2.71 -18.98
C PRO A 768 -6.79 -1.26 -18.78
N LYS A 769 -6.78 -0.81 -17.53
CA LYS A 769 -6.95 0.59 -17.15
C LYS A 769 -6.08 1.50 -18.03
N GLY A 770 -6.67 2.59 -18.52
CA GLY A 770 -6.01 3.56 -19.41
C GLY A 770 -6.08 3.23 -20.89
N ALA A 771 -6.71 2.11 -21.29
CA ALA A 771 -7.03 1.88 -22.70
C ALA A 771 -7.99 2.97 -23.20
N ALA A 772 -7.64 3.61 -24.31
CA ALA A 772 -8.41 4.69 -24.93
C ALA A 772 -9.29 4.20 -26.09
N ILE A 773 -8.75 3.21 -26.81
CA ILE A 773 -9.39 2.64 -27.99
C ILE A 773 -8.99 1.17 -28.08
N MET A 774 -9.94 0.32 -28.44
CA MET A 774 -9.66 -1.05 -28.85
C MET A 774 -9.80 -1.18 -30.36
N SER A 775 -9.07 -2.11 -30.95
CA SER A 775 -9.25 -2.53 -32.33
C SER A 775 -9.28 -4.05 -32.39
N VAL A 776 -10.12 -4.55 -33.30
CA VAL A 776 -10.12 -5.95 -33.68
C VAL A 776 -9.45 -6.01 -35.04
N ALA A 777 -8.42 -6.82 -35.16
CA ALA A 777 -7.80 -7.13 -36.45
C ALA A 777 -8.14 -8.58 -36.83
N TYR A 778 -8.12 -8.88 -38.13
CA TYR A 778 -8.33 -10.24 -38.62
C TYR A 778 -7.26 -10.66 -39.62
N THR A 779 -7.11 -11.97 -39.80
CA THR A 779 -6.25 -12.57 -40.82
C THR A 779 -6.87 -13.85 -41.38
N LYS A 780 -6.77 -14.06 -42.70
CA LYS A 780 -7.28 -15.28 -43.36
C LYS A 780 -6.22 -16.38 -43.48
N ASP A 781 -4.97 -15.98 -43.65
CA ASP A 781 -3.84 -16.90 -43.91
C ASP A 781 -2.71 -16.78 -42.86
N GLY A 782 -2.89 -15.92 -41.85
CA GLY A 782 -1.91 -15.66 -40.80
C GLY A 782 -0.76 -14.74 -41.22
N SER A 783 -0.71 -14.28 -42.49
CA SER A 783 0.42 -13.54 -43.04
C SER A 783 0.22 -12.02 -43.02
N ILE A 784 -1.01 -11.55 -43.20
CA ILE A 784 -1.37 -10.13 -43.18
C ILE A 784 -2.56 -9.92 -42.25
N TRP A 785 -2.45 -8.92 -41.37
CA TRP A 785 -3.53 -8.48 -40.49
C TRP A 785 -4.21 -7.24 -41.05
N TYR A 786 -5.53 -7.30 -41.15
CA TYR A 786 -6.38 -6.20 -41.59
C TYR A 786 -7.20 -5.71 -40.40
N GLY A 787 -7.38 -4.40 -40.26
CA GLY A 787 -8.25 -3.86 -39.22
C GLY A 787 -9.71 -4.22 -39.53
N ALA A 788 -10.38 -4.95 -38.64
CA ALA A 788 -11.81 -5.21 -38.72
C ALA A 788 -12.59 -3.99 -38.26
N CYS A 789 -12.31 -3.49 -37.04
CA CYS A 789 -13.05 -2.38 -36.46
C CYS A 789 -12.24 -1.67 -35.37
N ARG A 790 -12.75 -0.53 -34.89
CA ARG A 790 -12.24 0.20 -33.73
C ARG A 790 -13.41 0.64 -32.87
N LEU A 791 -13.28 0.48 -31.55
CA LEU A 791 -14.26 0.97 -30.58
C LEU A 791 -13.54 1.89 -29.58
N THR A 792 -14.11 3.07 -29.35
CA THR A 792 -13.67 3.95 -28.26
C THR A 792 -14.10 3.32 -26.94
N THR A 793 -13.31 3.50 -25.88
CA THR A 793 -13.62 2.86 -24.60
C THR A 793 -14.84 3.45 -23.90
N SER A 794 -15.36 4.59 -24.38
CA SER A 794 -16.64 5.16 -23.95
C SER A 794 -17.87 4.26 -24.15
N VAL A 795 -17.79 3.22 -25.00
CA VAL A 795 -18.87 2.25 -25.22
C VAL A 795 -18.60 0.87 -24.61
N ILE A 796 -17.51 0.73 -23.85
CA ILE A 796 -17.03 -0.56 -23.32
C ILE A 796 -17.12 -0.56 -21.80
N ASN A 797 -17.87 -1.52 -21.26
CA ASN A 797 -17.97 -1.81 -19.83
C ASN A 797 -17.75 -3.30 -19.56
N ASP A 798 -17.64 -3.68 -18.28
CA ASP A 798 -17.52 -5.09 -17.90
C ASP A 798 -18.67 -5.94 -18.45
N GLY A 799 -18.31 -7.06 -19.06
CA GLY A 799 -19.22 -7.99 -19.71
C GLY A 799 -19.76 -7.53 -21.07
N THR A 800 -19.24 -6.45 -21.66
CA THR A 800 -19.62 -6.03 -23.02
C THR A 800 -19.30 -7.15 -24.01
N GLU A 801 -20.29 -7.56 -24.80
CA GLU A 801 -20.06 -8.50 -25.90
C GLU A 801 -19.76 -7.71 -27.18
N VAL A 802 -18.62 -7.99 -27.81
CA VAL A 802 -18.19 -7.38 -29.07
C VAL A 802 -18.08 -8.47 -30.12
N THR A 803 -18.88 -8.37 -31.17
CA THR A 803 -18.92 -9.29 -32.31
C THR A 803 -18.34 -8.60 -33.54
N ALA A 804 -17.25 -9.16 -34.08
CA ALA A 804 -16.68 -8.71 -35.33
C ALA A 804 -17.52 -9.23 -36.51
N ILE A 805 -18.00 -8.34 -37.37
CA ILE A 805 -18.86 -8.64 -38.52
C ILE A 805 -18.28 -8.08 -39.82
N TRP A 806 -18.70 -8.68 -40.93
CA TRP A 806 -18.20 -8.37 -42.26
C TRP A 806 -19.22 -7.57 -43.08
N THR A 807 -18.85 -6.39 -43.56
CA THR A 807 -19.77 -5.53 -44.32
C THR A 807 -19.36 -5.31 -45.79
N GLY A 808 -18.12 -5.62 -46.21
CA GLY A 808 -17.68 -5.38 -47.59
C GLY A 808 -16.65 -6.37 -48.18
N ALA A 809 -16.71 -6.61 -49.51
CA ALA A 809 -15.80 -7.53 -50.21
C ALA A 809 -14.30 -7.12 -50.18
N ALA A 810 -14.00 -5.87 -49.81
CA ALA A 810 -12.65 -5.30 -49.74
C ALA A 810 -11.96 -5.51 -48.37
N GLY A 811 -12.65 -6.08 -47.39
CA GLY A 811 -12.05 -6.34 -46.08
C GLY A 811 -12.28 -5.26 -45.02
N ASP A 812 -13.18 -4.32 -45.29
CA ASP A 812 -13.70 -3.38 -44.29
C ASP A 812 -14.71 -4.12 -43.40
N GLY A 813 -14.36 -4.29 -42.13
CA GLY A 813 -15.24 -4.88 -41.11
C GLY A 813 -16.03 -3.80 -40.37
N ASP A 814 -17.01 -4.25 -39.59
CA ASP A 814 -17.67 -3.44 -38.56
C ASP A 814 -17.70 -4.25 -37.26
N CYS A 815 -17.95 -3.60 -36.13
CA CYS A 815 -18.18 -4.29 -34.86
C CYS A 815 -19.58 -4.00 -34.34
N GLN A 816 -20.35 -5.06 -34.15
CA GLN A 816 -21.54 -5.00 -33.32
C GLN A 816 -21.13 -5.17 -31.87
N TYR A 817 -21.62 -4.31 -31.00
CA TYR A 817 -21.46 -4.47 -29.56
C TYR A 817 -22.83 -4.44 -28.89
N SER A 818 -23.01 -5.29 -27.90
CA SER A 818 -24.15 -5.21 -26.97
C SER A 818 -23.58 -5.02 -25.58
N ALA A 819 -23.81 -3.84 -25.00
CA ALA A 819 -23.61 -3.67 -23.57
C ALA A 819 -24.56 -4.64 -22.86
N LYS A 820 -24.02 -5.45 -21.94
CA LYS A 820 -24.84 -6.31 -21.10
C LYS A 820 -25.55 -5.39 -20.10
N SER A 821 -26.74 -4.91 -20.47
CA SER A 821 -27.50 -4.07 -19.57
C SER A 821 -27.92 -4.91 -18.37
N THR A 822 -27.46 -4.53 -17.17
CA THR A 822 -27.98 -5.04 -15.89
C THR A 822 -29.35 -4.40 -15.58
N GLU A 823 -30.15 -4.17 -16.61
CA GLU A 823 -31.43 -3.46 -16.54
C GLU A 823 -32.52 -4.42 -16.09
N GLY A 824 -33.21 -4.08 -14.99
CA GLY A 824 -34.32 -4.87 -14.50
C GLY A 824 -35.21 -4.09 -13.53
N PRO A 825 -36.45 -4.58 -13.30
CA PRO A 825 -37.29 -4.06 -12.24
C PRO A 825 -36.59 -4.20 -10.88
N LEU A 826 -36.97 -3.35 -9.92
CA LEU A 826 -36.46 -3.42 -8.54
C LEU A 826 -36.57 -4.86 -8.00
N THR A 827 -35.45 -5.44 -7.55
CA THR A 827 -35.42 -6.81 -7.03
C THR A 827 -35.90 -6.90 -5.57
N GLN A 828 -35.90 -5.77 -4.88
CA GLN A 828 -36.37 -5.61 -3.51
C GLN A 828 -37.14 -4.30 -3.35
N GLU A 829 -37.90 -4.19 -2.26
CA GLU A 829 -38.52 -2.93 -1.85
C GLU A 829 -37.43 -1.93 -1.44
N ILE A 830 -37.58 -0.66 -1.84
CA ILE A 830 -36.67 0.43 -1.46
C ILE A 830 -37.46 1.65 -1.00
N THR A 831 -36.88 2.42 -0.09
CA THR A 831 -37.42 3.68 0.39
C THR A 831 -36.50 4.82 -0.02
N VAL A 832 -37.03 5.85 -0.67
CA VAL A 832 -36.25 6.99 -1.17
C VAL A 832 -36.87 8.31 -0.76
N ASP A 833 -36.05 9.34 -0.60
CA ASP A 833 -36.50 10.69 -0.30
C ASP A 833 -36.79 11.45 -1.58
N VAL A 834 -38.06 11.81 -1.80
CA VAL A 834 -38.49 12.59 -2.96
C VAL A 834 -38.60 14.05 -2.57
N ARG A 835 -37.77 14.90 -3.20
CA ARG A 835 -37.72 16.33 -2.89
C ARG A 835 -38.34 17.17 -4.01
N ASN A 836 -39.29 18.02 -3.64
CA ASN A 836 -39.91 18.97 -4.56
C ASN A 836 -39.14 20.31 -4.54
N THR A 837 -38.45 20.63 -5.62
CA THR A 837 -37.79 21.95 -5.77
C THR A 837 -38.55 22.90 -6.70
N VAL A 838 -39.76 22.53 -7.10
CA VAL A 838 -40.55 23.20 -8.13
C VAL A 838 -41.41 24.30 -7.54
N ALA A 839 -41.27 25.53 -8.03
CA ALA A 839 -42.13 26.63 -7.64
C ALA A 839 -43.57 26.42 -8.11
N ASP A 840 -44.53 26.64 -7.20
CA ASP A 840 -45.98 26.68 -7.48
C ASP A 840 -46.56 25.36 -8.04
N ALA A 841 -45.97 24.22 -7.67
CA ALA A 841 -46.47 22.89 -8.04
C ALA A 841 -46.45 21.93 -6.85
N THR A 842 -47.46 21.08 -6.78
CA THR A 842 -47.48 19.89 -5.92
C THR A 842 -47.03 18.70 -6.75
N ILE A 843 -46.03 17.94 -6.29
CA ILE A 843 -45.58 16.72 -6.98
C ILE A 843 -46.13 15.46 -6.31
N HIS A 844 -46.23 14.39 -7.09
CA HIS A 844 -46.63 13.06 -6.66
C HIS A 844 -45.72 12.02 -7.30
N ALA A 845 -45.29 11.05 -6.52
CA ALA A 845 -44.58 9.89 -7.02
C ALA A 845 -45.57 8.79 -7.41
N ALA A 846 -45.31 8.12 -8.52
CA ALA A 846 -46.06 6.96 -8.96
C ALA A 846 -45.10 5.92 -9.51
N TYR A 847 -45.51 4.66 -9.53
CA TYR A 847 -44.72 3.59 -10.14
C TYR A 847 -45.59 2.67 -10.98
N SER A 848 -44.94 1.90 -11.85
CA SER A 848 -45.55 0.77 -12.53
C SER A 848 -44.62 -0.43 -12.52
N THR A 849 -45.21 -1.62 -12.48
CA THR A 849 -44.50 -2.90 -12.65
C THR A 849 -44.34 -3.30 -14.11
N LYS A 850 -44.91 -2.52 -15.05
CA LYS A 850 -44.77 -2.72 -16.50
C LYS A 850 -43.73 -1.76 -17.07
N SER A 851 -42.91 -2.26 -18.00
CA SER A 851 -41.96 -1.43 -18.77
C SER A 851 -42.64 -0.48 -19.76
N ASN A 852 -43.94 -0.68 -20.06
CA ASN A 852 -44.71 0.23 -20.89
C ASN A 852 -46.14 0.42 -20.34
N PRO A 853 -46.31 1.24 -19.28
CA PRO A 853 -47.58 1.43 -18.59
C PRO A 853 -48.55 2.31 -19.39
N SER A 854 -49.80 1.87 -19.47
CA SER A 854 -50.93 2.69 -19.85
C SER A 854 -51.39 3.55 -18.66
N GLY A 855 -52.32 4.51 -18.89
CA GLY A 855 -52.79 5.42 -17.83
C GLY A 855 -53.34 4.73 -16.57
N SER A 856 -53.89 3.52 -16.69
CA SER A 856 -54.39 2.72 -15.56
C SER A 856 -53.32 1.88 -14.86
N ASP A 857 -52.11 1.78 -15.41
CA ASP A 857 -51.03 0.94 -14.88
C ASP A 857 -50.15 1.66 -13.84
N TRP A 858 -50.44 2.93 -13.56
CA TRP A 858 -49.71 3.75 -12.60
C TRP A 858 -50.33 3.68 -11.21
N ILE A 859 -49.49 3.43 -10.20
CA ILE A 859 -49.86 3.36 -8.79
C ILE A 859 -49.21 4.54 -8.08
N ASN A 860 -50.02 5.46 -7.56
CA ASN A 860 -49.53 6.59 -6.76
C ASN A 860 -48.99 6.10 -5.40
N VAL A 861 -47.87 6.66 -4.99
CA VAL A 861 -47.19 6.35 -3.73
C VAL A 861 -46.75 7.66 -3.04
N GLY A 862 -46.88 7.69 -1.71
CA GLY A 862 -46.57 8.88 -0.91
C GLY A 862 -47.72 9.89 -0.84
N SER A 863 -47.47 10.98 -0.13
CA SER A 863 -48.39 12.12 -0.03
C SER A 863 -48.03 13.22 -1.03
N ASP A 864 -48.93 14.17 -1.20
CA ASP A 864 -48.72 15.37 -2.01
C ASP A 864 -47.53 16.18 -1.48
N ILE A 865 -46.44 16.24 -2.24
CA ILE A 865 -45.21 16.90 -1.79
C ILE A 865 -45.26 18.36 -2.25
N SER A 866 -45.46 19.27 -1.30
CA SER A 866 -45.48 20.71 -1.57
C SER A 866 -44.08 21.25 -1.89
N LYS A 867 -44.01 22.46 -2.46
CA LYS A 867 -42.74 23.12 -2.78
C LYS A 867 -41.81 23.15 -1.56
N ASP A 868 -40.53 22.86 -1.80
CA ASP A 868 -39.43 22.84 -0.84
C ASP A 868 -39.54 21.77 0.27
N ASP A 869 -40.61 20.96 0.25
CA ASP A 869 -40.76 19.79 1.11
C ASP A 869 -40.07 18.56 0.52
N THR A 870 -39.80 17.61 1.41
CA THR A 870 -39.29 16.27 1.09
C THR A 870 -40.24 15.27 1.74
N ASP A 871 -40.68 14.27 0.98
CA ASP A 871 -41.45 13.15 1.51
C ASP A 871 -40.70 11.86 1.22
N THR A 872 -40.84 10.88 2.12
CA THR A 872 -40.18 9.59 2.01
C THR A 872 -41.15 8.60 1.35
N VAL A 873 -40.76 8.06 0.20
CA VAL A 873 -41.62 7.21 -0.65
C VAL A 873 -41.01 5.82 -0.79
N THR A 874 -41.82 4.80 -0.49
CA THR A 874 -41.42 3.39 -0.65
C THR A 874 -41.94 2.82 -1.95
N PHE A 875 -41.06 2.21 -2.74
CA PHE A 875 -41.37 1.51 -3.99
C PHE A 875 -41.18 0.00 -3.80
N PRO A 876 -42.17 -0.84 -4.13
CA PRO A 876 -42.06 -2.27 -3.91
C PRO A 876 -41.17 -2.96 -4.94
N ALA A 877 -40.70 -4.17 -4.59
CA ALA A 877 -40.07 -5.08 -5.54
C ALA A 877 -40.99 -5.32 -6.77
N GLY A 878 -40.38 -5.44 -7.95
CA GLY A 878 -41.07 -5.59 -9.22
C GLY A 878 -41.42 -4.26 -9.89
N THR A 879 -41.14 -3.11 -9.26
CA THR A 879 -41.28 -1.80 -9.88
C THR A 879 -40.34 -1.70 -11.08
N ALA A 880 -40.91 -1.57 -12.27
CA ALA A 880 -40.17 -1.45 -13.52
C ALA A 880 -39.91 0.01 -13.87
N ILE A 881 -40.80 0.93 -13.47
CA ILE A 881 -40.73 2.34 -13.82
C ILE A 881 -41.23 3.19 -12.66
N ILE A 882 -40.52 4.27 -12.35
CA ILE A 882 -40.93 5.31 -11.42
C ILE A 882 -41.22 6.58 -12.21
N SER A 883 -42.27 7.32 -11.86
CA SER A 883 -42.60 8.62 -12.43
C SER A 883 -42.89 9.61 -11.32
N ILE A 884 -42.39 10.83 -11.48
CA ILE A 884 -42.77 11.97 -10.66
C ILE A 884 -43.63 12.87 -11.54
N ALA A 885 -44.88 13.09 -11.15
CA ALA A 885 -45.82 13.97 -11.84
C ALA A 885 -46.17 15.16 -10.94
N TYR A 886 -46.71 16.24 -11.52
CA TYR A 886 -47.09 17.43 -10.74
C TYR A 886 -48.42 18.04 -11.19
N THR A 887 -49.02 18.82 -10.30
CA THR A 887 -50.20 19.65 -10.57
C THR A 887 -49.91 21.11 -10.20
N LYS A 888 -50.28 22.05 -11.08
CA LYS A 888 -50.14 23.52 -10.85
C LYS A 888 -51.47 24.21 -10.48
N ASP A 889 -52.61 23.67 -10.94
CA ASP A 889 -53.92 24.32 -10.85
C ASP A 889 -54.94 23.52 -10.01
N GLN A 890 -54.70 23.38 -8.70
CA GLN A 890 -55.60 22.67 -7.75
C GLN A 890 -56.24 21.38 -8.30
N GLY A 891 -55.43 20.54 -8.97
CA GLY A 891 -55.83 19.21 -9.46
C GLY A 891 -56.45 19.15 -10.85
N ALA A 892 -56.54 20.24 -11.62
CA ALA A 892 -57.17 20.20 -12.95
C ALA A 892 -56.33 19.53 -14.05
N HIS A 893 -54.99 19.60 -13.98
CA HIS A 893 -54.10 19.06 -15.00
C HIS A 893 -52.85 18.43 -14.38
N TRP A 894 -52.53 17.22 -14.83
CA TRP A 894 -51.33 16.47 -14.45
C TRP A 894 -50.29 16.60 -15.55
N TYR A 895 -49.07 16.89 -15.15
CA TYR A 895 -47.93 17.00 -16.05
C TYR A 895 -46.82 16.06 -15.55
N GLY A 896 -46.19 15.31 -16.45
CA GLY A 896 -45.05 14.47 -16.09
C GLY A 896 -43.81 15.32 -15.83
N ALA A 897 -43.22 15.24 -14.64
CA ALA A 897 -41.99 15.94 -14.32
C ALA A 897 -40.76 15.16 -14.83
N CYS A 898 -40.68 13.87 -14.50
CA CYS A 898 -39.64 12.96 -14.98
C CYS A 898 -40.02 11.49 -14.77
N ARG A 899 -39.43 10.60 -15.58
CA ARG A 899 -39.64 9.15 -15.55
C ARG A 899 -38.30 8.44 -15.47
N LEU A 900 -38.14 7.57 -14.47
CA LEU A 900 -37.01 6.67 -14.32
C LEU A 900 -37.44 5.28 -14.81
N THR A 901 -36.93 4.89 -15.98
CA THR A 901 -37.24 3.59 -16.62
C THR A 901 -36.36 2.45 -16.12
N ASN A 902 -35.35 2.76 -15.29
CA ASN A 902 -34.44 1.77 -14.70
C ASN A 902 -34.26 2.01 -13.19
N PRO A 903 -35.25 1.64 -12.35
CA PRO A 903 -35.23 1.97 -10.93
C PRO A 903 -34.23 1.11 -10.13
N SER A 904 -33.64 0.05 -10.67
CA SER A 904 -32.63 -0.78 -9.97
C SER A 904 -31.33 -0.04 -9.66
N VAL A 905 -31.11 1.15 -10.24
CA VAL A 905 -30.00 2.03 -9.88
C VAL A 905 -30.19 2.69 -8.51
N LEU A 906 -31.41 2.70 -7.98
CA LEU A 906 -31.71 3.29 -6.67
C LEU A 906 -31.46 2.29 -5.54
N SER A 907 -30.85 2.79 -4.47
CA SER A 907 -30.66 2.11 -3.20
C SER A 907 -31.58 2.68 -2.11
N ASP A 908 -31.79 1.91 -1.05
CA ASP A 908 -32.54 2.37 0.13
C ASP A 908 -31.86 3.59 0.76
N GLY A 909 -32.60 4.68 0.95
CA GLY A 909 -32.11 5.97 1.44
C GLY A 909 -31.64 6.96 0.36
N ASP A 910 -31.70 6.60 -0.93
CA ASP A 910 -31.38 7.54 -2.00
C ASP A 910 -32.36 8.72 -2.08
N ALA A 911 -31.93 9.84 -2.63
CA ALA A 911 -32.78 11.00 -2.86
C ALA A 911 -33.10 11.18 -4.35
N LEU A 912 -34.38 11.27 -4.69
CA LEU A 912 -34.89 11.66 -6.00
C LEU A 912 -35.26 13.15 -5.98
N ILE A 913 -34.58 13.94 -6.79
CA ILE A 913 -34.78 15.39 -6.87
C ILE A 913 -35.41 15.71 -8.22
N ALA A 914 -36.65 16.19 -8.19
CA ALA A 914 -37.30 16.73 -9.37
C ALA A 914 -36.77 18.15 -9.65
N LYS A 915 -36.04 18.33 -10.75
CA LYS A 915 -35.56 19.64 -11.24
C LYS A 915 -36.22 20.00 -12.56
N TRP A 916 -36.44 21.28 -12.80
CA TRP A 916 -37.03 21.78 -14.04
C TRP A 916 -36.01 22.43 -14.95
N THR A 917 -36.18 22.20 -16.26
CA THR A 917 -35.35 22.85 -17.29
C THR A 917 -36.08 23.97 -18.04
N ASN A 918 -37.42 24.06 -18.01
CA ASN A 918 -38.17 25.19 -18.60
C ASN A 918 -39.56 25.46 -17.96
N PRO A 919 -40.24 26.59 -18.18
CA PRO A 919 -41.58 26.86 -17.61
C PRO A 919 -42.72 25.99 -18.17
N GLU A 920 -42.49 25.25 -19.26
CA GLU A 920 -43.53 24.65 -20.12
C GLU A 920 -43.72 23.13 -19.99
N GLY A 921 -42.91 22.42 -19.19
CA GLY A 921 -43.27 21.10 -18.67
C GLY A 921 -42.21 20.00 -18.77
N SER A 922 -40.95 20.28 -19.08
CA SER A 922 -39.89 19.26 -19.06
C SER A 922 -38.96 19.42 -17.85
N GLY A 923 -38.71 18.33 -17.12
CA GLY A 923 -37.78 18.28 -15.99
C GLY A 923 -36.80 17.10 -16.07
N GLU A 924 -35.72 17.18 -15.29
CA GLU A 924 -34.74 16.10 -15.09
C GLU A 924 -34.94 15.48 -13.70
N CYS A 925 -34.91 14.15 -13.60
CA CYS A 925 -34.78 13.43 -12.34
C CYS A 925 -33.28 13.37 -12.00
N GLY A 926 -32.83 14.15 -11.01
CA GLY A 926 -31.50 13.96 -10.43
C GLY A 926 -31.58 12.98 -9.27
N TYR A 927 -30.63 12.04 -9.16
CA TYR A 927 -30.45 11.23 -7.95
C TYR A 927 -29.01 11.33 -7.45
N ASN A 928 -28.83 11.24 -6.13
CA ASN A 928 -27.60 11.62 -5.45
C ASN A 928 -26.62 10.44 -5.25
N SER A 929 -26.53 9.52 -6.21
CA SER A 929 -25.47 8.51 -6.23
C SER A 929 -24.29 9.05 -7.04
N THR A 930 -23.06 8.80 -6.60
CA THR A 930 -21.81 9.28 -7.19
C THR A 930 -21.49 8.74 -8.59
N GLN A 931 -22.47 8.16 -9.31
CA GLN A 931 -22.35 7.73 -10.71
C GLN A 931 -23.51 8.24 -11.59
N ALA A 932 -23.09 8.83 -12.71
CA ALA A 932 -23.78 8.98 -14.00
C ALA A 932 -24.94 9.99 -14.18
N SER A 933 -24.77 10.77 -15.25
CA SER A 933 -25.73 11.63 -15.93
C SER A 933 -26.44 10.92 -17.11
N GLN A 934 -26.70 9.61 -17.03
CA GLN A 934 -27.25 8.85 -18.16
C GLN A 934 -28.46 7.99 -17.73
N GLY A 935 -29.65 8.32 -18.25
CA GLY A 935 -30.84 7.48 -18.10
C GLY A 935 -32.22 8.17 -18.13
N ALA A 936 -32.33 9.47 -18.43
CA ALA A 936 -33.63 10.17 -18.48
C ALA A 936 -34.11 10.40 -19.93
N GLU A 937 -35.28 9.85 -20.30
CA GLU A 937 -35.97 10.21 -21.55
C GLU A 937 -36.93 11.40 -21.34
N TYR A 938 -36.94 12.33 -22.30
CA TYR A 938 -37.75 13.56 -22.30
C TYR A 938 -39.18 13.32 -22.80
N LEU A 939 -40.16 14.00 -22.19
CA LEU A 939 -41.53 14.13 -22.71
C LEU A 939 -41.67 15.46 -23.45
N ASP A 940 -42.01 15.41 -24.74
CA ASP A 940 -42.46 16.58 -25.51
C ASP A 940 -44.00 16.63 -25.57
N ARG A 941 -44.56 17.84 -25.74
CA ARG A 941 -45.98 18.19 -25.52
C ARG A 941 -47.00 17.22 -26.12
N TYR A 942 -47.83 16.61 -25.28
CA TYR A 942 -49.14 16.08 -25.71
C TYR A 942 -50.17 17.21 -25.74
N ASN A 943 -50.42 17.75 -26.93
CA ASN A 943 -51.71 18.34 -27.25
C ASN A 943 -52.52 17.30 -28.03
N HIS A 944 -53.77 17.10 -27.56
CA HIS A 944 -54.85 16.27 -28.10
C HIS A 944 -54.95 14.84 -27.59
N PHE A 945 -56.14 14.59 -27.03
CA PHE A 945 -56.77 13.31 -26.76
C PHE A 945 -56.51 12.30 -27.88
N GLY A 946 -56.35 11.04 -27.50
CA GLY A 946 -56.20 9.92 -28.42
C GLY A 946 -57.21 9.99 -29.56
N VAL A 947 -56.71 9.82 -30.78
CA VAL A 947 -57.53 9.55 -31.95
C VAL A 947 -58.29 8.27 -31.67
N ALA A 948 -59.62 8.33 -31.69
CA ALA A 948 -60.46 7.17 -31.47
C ALA A 948 -60.13 6.05 -32.47
N PRO A 949 -60.13 4.77 -32.07
CA PRO A 949 -60.06 3.65 -33.00
C PRO A 949 -61.23 3.80 -33.98
N GLY A 950 -60.90 4.09 -35.25
CA GLY A 950 -61.88 4.36 -36.31
C GLY A 950 -61.39 5.34 -37.38
N LEU A 951 -60.43 6.24 -37.08
CA LEU A 951 -59.99 7.25 -38.07
C LEU A 951 -59.22 6.64 -39.26
N THR A 952 -58.46 5.57 -39.04
CA THR A 952 -57.73 4.85 -40.10
C THR A 952 -58.68 4.12 -41.06
N GLU A 953 -59.74 3.51 -40.52
CA GLU A 953 -60.83 2.96 -41.34
C GLU A 953 -61.56 4.08 -42.09
N LEU A 954 -61.81 5.23 -41.46
CA LEU A 954 -62.50 6.35 -42.08
C LEU A 954 -61.70 7.00 -43.23
N VAL A 955 -60.37 7.11 -43.12
CA VAL A 955 -59.50 7.60 -44.19
C VAL A 955 -59.36 6.57 -45.31
N PHE A 956 -59.25 5.28 -44.98
CA PHE A 956 -59.19 4.21 -45.97
C PHE A 956 -60.52 4.08 -46.73
N ASP A 957 -61.65 4.17 -46.02
CA ASP A 957 -63.00 4.16 -46.60
C ASP A 957 -63.26 5.42 -47.41
N TRP A 958 -62.80 6.59 -46.95
CA TRP A 958 -62.89 7.86 -47.72
C TRP A 958 -62.07 7.82 -49.01
N LEU A 959 -60.83 7.32 -48.99
CA LEU A 959 -60.02 7.14 -50.20
C LEU A 959 -60.63 6.10 -51.15
N THR A 960 -61.23 5.05 -50.59
CA THR A 960 -61.92 4.00 -51.36
C THR A 960 -63.22 4.53 -51.99
N GLU A 961 -64.02 5.32 -51.26
CA GLU A 961 -65.22 5.97 -51.79
C GLU A 961 -64.88 7.09 -52.79
N TRP A 962 -63.82 7.86 -52.55
CA TRP A 962 -63.31 8.85 -53.48
C TRP A 962 -62.89 8.20 -54.81
N TYR A 963 -62.13 7.10 -54.75
CA TYR A 963 -61.73 6.35 -55.95
C TYR A 963 -62.92 5.73 -56.68
N ARG A 964 -63.90 5.17 -55.95
CA ARG A 964 -65.14 4.63 -56.55
C ARG A 964 -66.00 5.73 -57.20
N SER A 965 -66.21 6.85 -56.50
CA SER A 965 -66.88 8.05 -57.04
C SER A 965 -66.18 8.60 -58.29
N TYR A 966 -64.85 8.45 -58.36
CA TYR A 966 -64.06 8.93 -59.49
C TYR A 966 -64.12 7.97 -60.69
N LEU A 967 -64.12 6.65 -60.47
CA LEU A 967 -64.35 5.65 -61.54
C LEU A 967 -65.73 5.82 -62.18
N ASP A 968 -66.74 6.17 -61.38
CA ASP A 968 -68.10 6.46 -61.88
C ASP A 968 -68.16 7.77 -62.71
N SER A 969 -67.14 8.63 -62.64
CA SER A 969 -67.06 9.88 -63.44
C SER A 969 -66.53 9.68 -64.87
N GLY A 970 -66.12 8.45 -65.23
CA GLY A 970 -65.72 8.08 -66.60
C GLY A 970 -64.32 8.53 -67.03
N VAL A 971 -63.45 8.89 -66.07
CA VAL A 971 -62.05 9.27 -66.33
C VAL A 971 -61.13 8.12 -65.89
N ASP A 972 -60.49 7.46 -66.86
CA ASP A 972 -59.60 6.30 -66.64
C ASP A 972 -58.20 6.78 -66.22
N TYR A 973 -57.73 6.38 -65.03
CA TYR A 973 -56.31 6.48 -64.64
C TYR A 973 -55.68 5.08 -64.71
N PRO A 974 -54.62 4.85 -65.53
CA PRO A 974 -54.22 3.47 -65.86
C PRO A 974 -53.61 2.61 -64.75
N ASP A 975 -53.20 3.14 -63.60
CA ASP A 975 -52.28 2.41 -62.71
C ASP A 975 -52.58 2.60 -61.21
N CYS A 976 -53.84 2.39 -60.80
CA CYS A 976 -54.20 2.20 -59.39
C CYS A 976 -54.72 0.77 -59.16
N THR A 977 -54.15 0.06 -58.17
CA THR A 977 -54.56 -1.30 -57.80
C THR A 977 -54.99 -1.33 -56.34
N TYR A 978 -56.09 -2.04 -56.09
CA TYR A 978 -56.65 -2.23 -54.75
C TYR A 978 -56.60 -3.71 -54.35
N THR A 979 -56.19 -3.97 -53.11
CA THR A 979 -56.32 -5.27 -52.44
C THR A 979 -57.06 -5.08 -51.11
N GLU A 980 -57.44 -6.19 -50.46
CA GLU A 980 -58.24 -6.19 -49.23
C GLU A 980 -57.60 -5.35 -48.09
N ASP A 981 -56.27 -5.26 -48.09
CA ASP A 981 -55.49 -4.57 -47.04
C ASP A 981 -54.72 -3.34 -47.56
N TRP A 982 -54.68 -3.08 -48.88
CA TRP A 982 -53.87 -2.00 -49.45
C TRP A 982 -54.52 -1.28 -50.64
N PHE A 983 -54.32 0.03 -50.70
CA PHE A 983 -54.59 0.86 -51.88
C PHE A 983 -53.27 1.43 -52.44
N TYR A 984 -52.96 1.19 -53.72
CA TYR A 984 -51.76 1.71 -54.38
C TYR A 984 -52.11 2.48 -55.65
N CYS A 985 -51.55 3.68 -55.83
CA CYS A 985 -51.66 4.45 -57.08
C CYS A 985 -50.28 4.86 -57.60
N TYR A 986 -50.07 4.70 -58.90
CA TYR A 986 -48.92 5.28 -59.61
C TYR A 986 -49.14 6.76 -59.85
N TYR A 987 -48.17 7.58 -59.44
CA TYR A 987 -48.21 9.01 -59.66
C TYR A 987 -47.28 9.40 -60.81
N ALA A 988 -47.89 9.73 -61.96
CA ALA A 988 -47.18 10.01 -63.21
C ALA A 988 -46.24 11.24 -63.18
N GLY A 989 -46.24 12.02 -62.09
CA GLY A 989 -45.38 13.20 -61.94
C GLY A 989 -44.04 12.96 -61.21
N SER A 990 -43.82 11.78 -60.59
CA SER A 990 -42.63 11.55 -59.75
C SER A 990 -42.02 10.15 -59.83
N ASP A 991 -42.40 9.33 -60.83
CA ASP A 991 -41.89 7.97 -61.06
C ASP A 991 -41.87 7.08 -59.78
N GLY A 992 -42.95 7.16 -58.99
CA GLY A 992 -43.11 6.39 -57.75
C GLY A 992 -44.54 5.92 -57.49
N TYR A 993 -44.68 4.99 -56.53
CA TYR A 993 -45.97 4.47 -56.07
C TYR A 993 -46.27 4.98 -54.66
N LEU A 994 -47.52 5.36 -54.41
CA LEU A 994 -48.04 5.68 -53.09
C LEU A 994 -48.98 4.58 -52.63
N GLY A 995 -48.71 3.97 -51.47
CA GLY A 995 -49.50 2.87 -50.89
C GLY A 995 -49.99 3.15 -49.48
N VAL A 996 -51.23 2.80 -49.15
CA VAL A 996 -51.78 2.89 -47.78
C VAL A 996 -52.30 1.54 -47.33
N ASN A 997 -51.91 1.10 -46.12
CA ASN A 997 -52.42 -0.13 -45.51
C ASN A 997 -53.58 0.11 -44.52
N LYS A 998 -54.65 -0.66 -44.66
CA LYS A 998 -55.87 -0.56 -43.84
C LYS A 998 -55.65 -0.87 -42.34
N ASN A 999 -54.77 -1.82 -42.02
CA ASN A 999 -54.66 -2.41 -40.69
C ASN A 999 -53.72 -1.65 -39.76
N ASN A 1000 -52.78 -0.87 -40.29
CA ASN A 1000 -51.82 -0.12 -39.49
C ASN A 1000 -51.63 1.35 -39.92
N GLY A 1001 -52.35 1.81 -40.94
CA GLY A 1001 -52.29 3.20 -41.42
C GLY A 1001 -50.94 3.58 -42.06
N MET A 1002 -50.12 2.59 -42.39
CA MET A 1002 -48.76 2.82 -42.87
C MET A 1002 -48.79 3.28 -44.32
N LEU A 1003 -48.16 4.42 -44.58
CA LEU A 1003 -48.01 5.01 -45.91
C LEU A 1003 -46.63 4.65 -46.46
N LEU A 1004 -46.58 3.99 -47.61
CA LEU A 1004 -45.33 3.63 -48.29
C LEU A 1004 -45.18 4.47 -49.55
N TYR A 1005 -44.05 5.16 -49.68
CA TYR A 1005 -43.62 5.77 -50.92
C TYR A 1005 -42.40 5.01 -51.46
N TYR A 1006 -42.50 4.52 -52.69
CA TYR A 1006 -41.39 3.85 -53.38
C TYR A 1006 -40.86 4.74 -54.49
N SER A 1007 -39.58 5.11 -54.41
CA SER A 1007 -38.87 5.85 -55.46
C SER A 1007 -38.04 4.91 -56.33
N LYS A 1008 -38.28 4.94 -57.64
CA LYS A 1008 -37.58 4.07 -58.60
C LYS A 1008 -36.13 4.52 -58.88
N GLU A 1009 -35.80 5.78 -58.63
CA GLU A 1009 -34.45 6.34 -58.80
C GLU A 1009 -33.50 5.94 -57.66
N THR A 1010 -34.00 5.84 -56.43
CA THR A 1010 -33.18 5.53 -55.26
C THR A 1010 -33.31 4.08 -54.80
N GLY A 1011 -34.35 3.37 -55.26
CA GLY A 1011 -34.67 2.02 -54.82
C GLY A 1011 -35.11 1.92 -53.36
N LEU A 1012 -35.35 3.05 -52.69
CA LEU A 1012 -35.73 3.12 -51.28
C LEU A 1012 -37.26 3.11 -51.10
N ILE A 1013 -37.69 2.39 -50.08
CA ILE A 1013 -39.05 2.42 -49.52
C ILE A 1013 -38.96 3.26 -48.24
N GLU A 1014 -39.56 4.45 -48.22
CA GLU A 1014 -39.61 5.29 -47.02
C GLU A 1014 -40.99 5.15 -46.35
N ALA A 1015 -41.00 4.88 -45.04
CA ALA A 1015 -42.19 4.93 -44.21
C ALA A 1015 -42.32 6.35 -43.64
N ALA A 1016 -43.27 7.13 -44.16
CA ALA A 1016 -43.55 8.47 -43.66
C ALA A 1016 -44.63 8.42 -42.57
N THR A 1017 -44.57 9.33 -41.59
CA THR A 1017 -45.66 9.49 -40.63
C THR A 1017 -46.88 10.11 -41.30
N MET A 1018 -48.09 9.80 -40.80
CA MET A 1018 -49.34 10.39 -41.31
C MET A 1018 -49.32 11.93 -41.29
N ALA A 1019 -48.62 12.52 -40.33
CA ALA A 1019 -48.48 13.97 -40.19
C ALA A 1019 -47.63 14.57 -41.33
N ASP A 1020 -46.61 13.85 -41.81
CA ASP A 1020 -45.77 14.30 -42.93
C ASP A 1020 -46.51 14.15 -44.26
N ALA A 1021 -47.33 13.10 -44.40
CA ALA A 1021 -48.23 12.92 -45.54
C ALA A 1021 -49.31 14.00 -45.60
N TYR A 1022 -49.90 14.36 -44.46
CA TYR A 1022 -50.91 15.41 -44.35
C TYR A 1022 -50.31 16.80 -44.65
N LYS A 1023 -49.10 17.07 -44.17
CA LYS A 1023 -48.33 18.28 -44.52
C LYS A 1023 -47.98 18.33 -46.01
N ALA A 1024 -47.58 17.20 -46.62
CA ALA A 1024 -47.29 17.13 -48.05
C ALA A 1024 -48.55 17.33 -48.92
N MET A 1025 -49.71 16.83 -48.48
CA MET A 1025 -51.00 17.08 -49.14
C MET A 1025 -51.45 18.54 -49.03
N ILE A 1026 -51.39 19.13 -47.82
CA ILE A 1026 -51.79 20.54 -47.59
C ILE A 1026 -50.88 21.50 -48.37
N ASN A 1027 -49.56 21.27 -48.34
CA ASN A 1027 -48.59 22.16 -48.98
C ASN A 1027 -48.65 22.11 -50.51
N ASN A 1028 -49.17 21.04 -51.11
CA ASN A 1028 -49.31 20.89 -52.57
C ASN A 1028 -50.74 21.09 -53.10
N CYS A 1029 -51.74 21.29 -52.22
CA CYS A 1029 -53.12 21.62 -52.61
C CYS A 1029 -53.34 23.12 -52.94
N GLN A 1030 -52.29 23.96 -52.91
CA GLN A 1030 -52.38 25.35 -53.38
C GLN A 1030 -52.50 25.39 -54.91
N GLY A 1031 -53.69 25.11 -55.44
CA GLY A 1031 -53.93 25.25 -56.86
C GLY A 1031 -55.34 24.96 -57.37
N LEU A 1032 -56.16 24.13 -56.70
CA LEU A 1032 -57.37 23.63 -57.37
C LEU A 1032 -58.70 23.61 -56.58
N PHE A 1033 -58.76 23.79 -55.26
CA PHE A 1033 -60.04 23.90 -54.54
C PHE A 1033 -59.94 24.77 -53.27
N SER A 1034 -61.05 25.44 -52.91
CA SER A 1034 -61.20 26.15 -51.62
C SER A 1034 -61.54 25.15 -50.52
N CYS A 1035 -60.73 25.09 -49.46
CA CYS A 1035 -61.03 24.27 -48.28
C CYS A 1035 -61.86 25.07 -47.27
N GLU A 1036 -63.06 24.58 -46.96
CA GLU A 1036 -63.56 24.54 -45.58
C GLU A 1036 -63.00 23.29 -44.90
#